data_AF-A0A6M4Y622-F1
#
_entry.id   AF-A0A6M4Y622-F1
#
_cell.length_a   1.000
_cell.length_b   1.000
_cell.length_c   1.000
_cell.angle_alpha   90.00
_cell.angle_beta   90.00
_cell.angle_gamma   90.00
#
_symmetry.space_group_name_H-M   'P 1'
#
loop_
_entity.id
_entity.type
_entity.pdbx_description
1 polymer ?
#
loop_
_entity_poly.entity_id
_entity_poly.type
_entity_poly.pdbx_seq_one_letter_code
_entity_poly.pdbx_strand_id
1 'polypeptide(L)'
;MDSEQPLHLIEQLVSLLREKDFDEIFNRLTQNENTNGRFLLKMELKRKCTPCRRVIDMRNELGPLCQVHEFEGVTHFMPAEAIEQFQSQCYLYRDSYTLGVYEALQAWCKLNQGRSESLSLPVSPFRPFDVNAIPFASHYGRQEERMHFSSPMVLKLASGEKLQAKSSDISLGGIRVLVPYLPDYQTGDHIEVFFTGLEREHPTPMLRQSIDYQILGKEQKEGKFWLRLVKSDDHPAFDAFLRDFIERNRSRYRVSVDYLLSAAIIKGYEQFYLPRMTGMPLFFGQGATPDLEIALRTENNQHILEYWRDAKNRDMLASLFTPARMPSLLPAKGGLRETLIYSFTHSVRSHLYFFSATREELEQSGLTALFFQIGARRPSWRVYKFSLEACTLAEADLDSQPGGAHQLQDMLLRERLGQLGYVGMLQEIGLDNQRGEFRFDSSQTHNANALQRFGHDIHAIPFEIETLHYVQLRKEARYVHKTAIVIRHQDRAWLGWTRDISTHGMQIELEEPFSGEKGDIIQVALPRLQDLARNMDLQHLPYRLVSLNLSRTVLHLCIEGTAERHIGHQFFSLLIESNQNKLKPTKEHKRYRGMARALRNLYTHHLFNTPVYVNKLNGPPRPAALGLAPRPRSLAGLLQACAEQEKHLNLYPLFQGTLLKTLLLNPLRTIEREDKPEEEEVYIAGLHTKSGTPLFRSQLASSFASVEQKRRFIELARQQGEFYSVLVGISRTGRPDTSFIAGELDYIAKFAIHKAKKLEEELWSVVGVGELTDTTEATLFRLGIPAL
;
A
#
# COMPACT_ATOMS: atom_id res chain seq x y z
N MET A 1 26.22 31.56 29.24
CA MET A 1 25.87 32.55 30.27
C MET A 1 25.97 33.92 29.61
N ASP A 2 24.94 34.72 29.38
CA ASP A 2 23.53 34.65 29.76
C ASP A 2 22.70 35.44 28.72
N SER A 3 21.92 34.76 27.89
CA SER A 3 20.86 35.41 27.09
C SER A 3 19.50 35.37 27.79
N GLU A 4 19.39 34.64 28.91
CA GLU A 4 18.15 34.48 29.70
C GLU A 4 18.03 35.49 30.86
N GLN A 5 19.15 36.01 31.38
CA GLN A 5 19.14 36.99 32.48
C GLN A 5 18.33 38.27 32.18
N PRO A 6 18.39 38.88 30.97
CA PRO A 6 17.63 40.10 30.68
C PRO A 6 16.11 39.87 30.63
N LEU A 7 15.66 38.71 30.12
CA LEU A 7 14.24 38.38 30.01
C LEU A 7 13.60 38.18 31.39
N HIS A 8 14.27 37.44 32.27
CA HIS A 8 13.76 37.17 33.61
C HIS A 8 13.65 38.47 34.45
N LEU A 9 14.60 39.40 34.27
CA LEU A 9 14.55 40.71 34.94
C LEU A 9 13.41 41.59 34.42
N ILE A 10 13.10 41.53 33.11
CA ILE A 10 11.96 42.26 32.53
C ILE A 10 10.63 41.71 33.07
N GLU A 11 10.46 40.39 33.18
CA GLU A 11 9.25 39.77 33.73
C GLU A 11 9.03 40.15 35.20
N GLN A 12 10.09 40.16 36.01
CA GLN A 12 10.05 40.64 37.39
C GLN A 12 9.65 42.12 37.46
N LEU A 13 10.22 42.97 36.62
CA LEU A 13 9.87 44.39 36.58
C LEU A 13 8.42 44.61 36.12
N VAL A 14 7.93 43.83 35.14
CA VAL A 14 6.52 43.89 34.71
C VAL A 14 5.57 43.58 35.84
N SER A 15 5.88 42.61 36.70
CA SER A 15 5.03 42.26 37.86
C SER A 15 4.90 43.38 38.90
N LEU A 16 5.87 44.31 38.93
CA LEU A 16 5.96 45.41 39.91
C LEU A 16 5.54 46.78 39.32
N LEU A 17 5.09 46.84 38.06
CA LEU A 17 4.71 48.09 37.36
C LEU A 17 3.61 48.91 38.06
N ARG A 18 2.82 48.27 38.93
CA ARG A 18 1.74 48.91 39.70
C ARG A 18 2.20 49.54 41.02
N GLU A 19 3.40 49.21 41.48
CA GLU A 19 3.94 49.75 42.73
C GLU A 19 4.18 51.25 42.60
N LYS A 20 3.83 52.01 43.64
CA LYS A 20 4.00 53.47 43.65
C LYS A 20 5.48 53.89 43.58
N ASP A 21 6.36 53.01 44.08
CA ASP A 21 7.81 53.24 44.14
C ASP A 21 8.56 52.48 43.03
N PHE A 22 7.90 52.23 41.89
CA PHE A 22 8.47 51.46 40.78
C PHE A 22 9.84 51.99 40.30
N ASP A 23 10.04 53.31 40.27
CA ASP A 23 11.30 53.91 39.85
C ASP A 23 12.45 53.57 40.83
N GLU A 24 12.18 53.50 42.14
CA GLU A 24 13.15 53.07 43.15
C GLU A 24 13.43 51.57 43.06
N ILE A 25 12.38 50.78 42.84
CA ILE A 25 12.46 49.33 42.64
C ILE A 25 13.28 49.00 41.37
N PHE A 26 13.04 49.71 40.27
CA PHE A 26 13.79 49.56 39.02
C PHE A 26 15.27 49.87 39.24
N ASN A 27 15.58 50.96 39.93
CA ASN A 27 16.97 51.31 40.25
C ASN A 27 17.65 50.28 41.14
N ARG A 28 16.92 49.66 42.09
CA ARG A 28 17.42 48.61 42.98
C ARG A 28 17.65 47.28 42.25
N LEU A 29 16.69 46.82 41.45
CA LEU A 29 16.79 45.55 40.73
C LEU A 29 17.80 45.59 39.57
N THR A 30 18.11 46.77 39.07
CA THR A 30 19.11 46.96 38.00
C THR A 30 20.47 47.44 38.52
N GLN A 31 20.76 47.37 39.83
CA GLN A 31 22.01 47.86 40.42
C GLN A 31 23.27 47.26 39.77
N ASN A 32 23.21 45.98 39.43
CA ASN A 32 24.32 45.23 38.84
C ASN A 32 24.43 45.39 37.30
N GLU A 33 23.47 46.08 36.66
CA GLU A 33 23.48 46.34 35.23
C GLU A 33 24.28 47.60 34.88
N ASN A 34 25.02 47.55 33.77
CA ASN A 34 25.73 48.72 33.26
C ASN A 34 24.76 49.76 32.67
N THR A 35 25.23 50.99 32.43
CA THR A 35 24.39 52.10 31.95
C THR A 35 23.63 51.78 30.66
N ASN A 36 24.24 50.98 29.77
CA ASN A 36 23.61 50.56 28.51
C ASN A 36 22.52 49.50 28.75
N GLY A 37 22.77 48.52 29.62
CA GLY A 37 21.80 47.49 30.03
C GLY A 37 20.55 48.10 30.68
N ARG A 38 20.72 49.05 31.61
CA ARG A 38 19.58 49.79 32.20
C ARG A 38 18.77 50.55 31.16
N PHE A 39 19.44 51.17 30.18
CA PHE A 39 18.76 51.87 29.10
C PHE A 39 17.93 50.92 28.22
N LEU A 40 18.49 49.77 27.84
CA LEU A 40 17.79 48.75 27.07
C LEU A 40 16.58 48.17 27.82
N LEU A 41 16.71 47.89 29.12
CA LEU A 41 15.61 47.43 29.97
C LEU A 41 14.48 48.46 30.06
N LYS A 42 14.82 49.74 30.20
CA LYS A 42 13.86 50.85 30.22
C LYS A 42 13.15 51.02 28.87
N MET A 43 13.88 50.86 27.77
CA MET A 43 13.31 50.87 26.41
C MET A 43 12.36 49.70 26.19
N GLU A 44 12.72 48.51 26.64
CA GLU A 44 11.91 47.31 26.45
C GLU A 44 10.63 47.34 27.32
N LEU A 45 10.71 47.83 28.55
CA LEU A 45 9.52 48.08 29.39
C LEU A 45 8.60 49.11 28.74
N LYS A 46 9.15 50.22 28.21
CA LYS A 46 8.36 51.23 27.51
C LYS A 46 7.70 50.65 26.25
N ARG A 47 8.40 49.79 25.51
CA ARG A 47 7.85 49.07 24.35
C ARG A 47 6.68 48.18 24.76
N LYS A 48 6.84 47.37 25.80
CA LYS A 48 5.80 46.45 26.30
C LYS A 48 4.58 47.19 26.86
N CYS A 49 4.75 48.35 27.48
CA CYS A 49 3.65 49.20 27.95
C CYS A 49 2.94 50.01 26.85
N THR A 50 3.36 49.91 25.59
CA THR A 50 2.72 50.65 24.48
C THR A 50 1.31 50.10 24.22
N PRO A 51 0.26 50.93 24.10
CA PRO A 51 -1.09 50.49 23.81
C PRO A 51 -1.19 49.64 22.54
N CYS A 52 -1.97 48.57 22.58
CA CYS A 52 -2.20 47.67 21.44
C CYS A 52 -3.65 47.78 20.96
N ARG A 53 -3.87 47.65 19.64
CA ARG A 53 -5.21 47.58 19.02
C ARG A 53 -5.41 46.33 18.16
N ARG A 54 -4.48 45.38 18.24
CA ARG A 54 -4.54 44.16 17.42
C ARG A 54 -5.62 43.24 17.95
N VAL A 55 -6.49 42.78 17.07
CA VAL A 55 -7.48 41.75 17.38
C VAL A 55 -6.75 40.43 17.64
N ILE A 56 -7.18 39.73 18.69
CA ILE A 56 -6.73 38.37 18.99
C ILE A 56 -7.87 37.45 18.57
N ASP A 57 -7.66 36.66 17.51
CA ASP A 57 -8.64 35.73 16.98
C ASP A 57 -8.04 34.33 16.95
N MET A 58 -8.52 33.48 17.86
CA MET A 58 -8.06 32.10 18.04
C MET A 58 -9.01 31.08 17.38
N ARG A 59 -10.00 31.51 16.59
CA ARG A 59 -11.01 30.62 16.00
C ARG A 59 -10.46 29.64 14.97
N ASN A 60 -9.35 29.97 14.31
CA ASN A 60 -8.71 29.10 13.32
C ASN A 60 -8.23 27.78 13.95
N GLU A 61 -7.92 27.77 15.24
CA GLU A 61 -7.36 26.60 15.95
C GLU A 61 -8.31 26.08 17.04
N LEU A 62 -9.08 26.97 17.69
CA LEU A 62 -9.93 26.66 18.86
C LEU A 62 -11.40 27.09 18.66
N GLY A 63 -11.86 27.14 17.40
CA GLY A 63 -13.18 27.62 16.98
C GLY A 63 -14.36 27.32 17.91
N PRO A 64 -14.63 26.05 18.28
CA PRO A 64 -15.79 25.71 19.10
C PRO A 64 -15.68 26.13 20.59
N LEU A 65 -14.48 26.46 21.08
CA LEU A 65 -14.23 26.88 22.46
C LEU A 65 -14.13 28.40 22.61
N CYS A 66 -14.01 29.14 21.49
CA CYS A 66 -13.82 30.58 21.51
C CYS A 66 -15.11 31.32 21.86
N GLN A 67 -14.99 32.28 22.78
CA GLN A 67 -16.04 33.22 23.14
C GLN A 67 -15.66 34.62 22.67
N VAL A 68 -16.67 35.48 22.54
CA VAL A 68 -16.48 36.89 22.19
C VAL A 68 -16.11 37.65 23.46
N HIS A 69 -14.95 38.31 23.47
CA HIS A 69 -14.50 39.15 24.57
C HIS A 69 -14.21 40.57 24.06
N GLU A 70 -14.94 41.56 24.56
CA GLU A 70 -14.76 42.96 24.19
C GLU A 70 -13.99 43.70 25.28
N PHE A 71 -12.90 44.38 24.88
CA PHE A 71 -12.04 45.15 25.79
C PHE A 71 -11.53 46.41 25.09
N GLU A 72 -11.67 47.58 25.73
CA GLU A 72 -11.28 48.89 25.17
C GLU A 72 -11.78 49.16 23.73
N GLY A 73 -12.98 48.66 23.38
CA GLY A 73 -13.58 48.82 22.05
C GLY A 73 -13.01 47.90 20.96
N VAL A 74 -12.19 46.91 21.33
CA VAL A 74 -11.70 45.85 20.43
C VAL A 74 -12.38 44.53 20.78
N THR A 75 -12.93 43.87 19.76
CA THR A 75 -13.56 42.54 19.90
C THR A 75 -12.56 41.44 19.64
N HIS A 76 -12.30 40.60 20.64
CA HIS A 76 -11.42 39.44 20.59
C HIS A 76 -12.24 38.14 20.55
N PHE A 77 -11.67 37.08 19.97
CA PHE A 77 -12.25 35.74 19.92
C PHE A 77 -11.28 34.74 20.55
N MET A 78 -11.53 34.36 21.80
CA MET A 78 -10.59 33.59 22.62
C MET A 78 -11.35 32.62 23.55
N PRO A 79 -10.79 31.46 23.91
CA PRO A 79 -11.39 30.57 24.92
C PRO A 79 -11.37 31.20 26.32
N ALA A 80 -12.19 30.69 27.24
CA ALA A 80 -12.32 31.23 28.61
C ALA A 80 -10.97 31.35 29.34
N GLU A 81 -10.10 30.35 29.23
CA GLU A 81 -8.76 30.34 29.85
C GLU A 81 -7.83 31.42 29.28
N ALA A 82 -7.92 31.70 27.98
CA ALA A 82 -7.17 32.78 27.35
C ALA A 82 -7.73 34.15 27.75
N ILE A 83 -9.04 34.26 27.99
CA ILE A 83 -9.66 35.48 28.51
C ILE A 83 -9.18 35.75 29.94
N GLU A 84 -9.09 34.74 30.81
CA GLU A 84 -8.52 34.88 32.15
C GLU A 84 -7.06 35.32 32.11
N GLN A 85 -6.25 34.71 31.23
CA GLN A 85 -4.86 35.11 31.05
C GLN A 85 -4.75 36.54 30.50
N PHE A 86 -5.61 36.94 29.56
CA PHE A 86 -5.68 38.29 29.02
C PHE A 86 -5.97 39.30 30.13
N GLN A 87 -6.97 39.05 30.98
CA GLN A 87 -7.33 39.92 32.10
C GLN A 87 -6.21 40.02 33.13
N SER A 88 -5.57 38.89 33.47
CA SER A 88 -4.41 38.85 34.38
C SER A 88 -3.24 39.67 33.85
N GLN A 89 -2.94 39.57 32.54
CA GLN A 89 -1.89 40.37 31.93
C GLN A 89 -2.27 41.86 31.86
N CYS A 90 -3.50 42.21 31.46
CA CYS A 90 -3.98 43.60 31.50
C CYS A 90 -3.84 44.19 32.91
N TYR A 91 -4.15 43.41 33.95
CA TYR A 91 -3.95 43.83 35.34
C TYR A 91 -2.49 44.21 35.61
N LEU A 92 -1.50 43.40 35.21
CA LEU A 92 -0.08 43.75 35.39
C LEU A 92 0.30 45.05 34.65
N TYR A 93 -0.28 45.28 33.47
CA TYR A 93 -0.07 46.49 32.66
C TYR A 93 -1.05 47.63 32.97
N ARG A 94 -1.43 47.80 34.25
CA ARG A 94 -2.28 48.91 34.75
C ARG A 94 -3.66 48.96 34.09
N ASP A 95 -4.27 47.79 33.94
CA ASP A 95 -5.63 47.57 33.42
C ASP A 95 -5.82 48.04 31.96
N SER A 96 -4.74 48.09 31.17
CA SER A 96 -4.77 48.51 29.75
C SER A 96 -4.31 47.39 28.80
N TYR A 97 -4.82 47.39 27.58
CA TYR A 97 -4.37 46.45 26.56
C TYR A 97 -3.08 46.96 25.88
N THR A 98 -1.97 46.29 26.15
CA THR A 98 -0.63 46.70 25.68
C THR A 98 0.03 45.66 24.78
N LEU A 99 1.13 46.04 24.13
CA LEU A 99 1.93 45.11 23.32
C LEU A 99 2.45 43.94 24.15
N GLY A 100 2.76 44.16 25.43
CA GLY A 100 3.15 43.11 26.38
C GLY A 100 2.04 42.07 26.59
N VAL A 101 0.78 42.51 26.73
CA VAL A 101 -0.39 41.62 26.82
C VAL A 101 -0.55 40.79 25.55
N TYR A 102 -0.43 41.43 24.37
CA TYR A 102 -0.54 40.75 23.09
C TYR A 102 0.54 39.66 22.90
N GLU A 103 1.80 39.98 23.22
CA GLU A 103 2.91 39.02 23.13
C GLU A 103 2.74 37.85 24.11
N ALA A 104 2.27 38.10 25.33
CA ALA A 104 1.99 37.05 26.31
C ALA A 104 0.90 36.08 25.81
N LEU A 105 -0.14 36.60 25.15
CA LEU A 105 -1.23 35.81 24.57
C LEU A 105 -0.77 35.03 23.32
N GLN A 106 0.13 35.59 22.51
CA GLN A 106 0.77 34.83 21.43
C GLN A 106 1.66 33.70 21.96
N ALA A 107 2.42 33.94 23.04
CA ALA A 107 3.25 32.93 23.67
C ALA A 107 2.39 31.82 24.30
N TRP A 108 1.29 32.19 24.98
CA TRP A 108 0.29 31.27 25.49
C TRP A 108 -0.31 30.41 24.38
N CYS A 109 -0.67 31.03 23.25
CA CYS A 109 -1.19 30.33 22.07
C CYS A 109 -0.16 29.32 21.53
N LYS A 110 1.12 29.70 21.38
CA LYS A 110 2.19 28.77 20.96
C LYS A 110 2.45 27.62 21.93
N LEU A 111 2.39 27.87 23.25
CA LEU A 111 2.54 26.82 24.26
C LEU A 111 1.35 25.86 24.27
N ASN A 112 0.14 26.38 24.04
CA ASN A 112 -1.08 25.59 24.04
C ASN A 112 -1.45 24.99 22.68
N GLN A 113 -0.81 25.42 21.58
CA GLN A 113 -0.81 24.74 20.29
C GLN A 113 -0.28 23.29 20.40
N GLY A 114 0.57 23.01 21.40
CA GLY A 114 1.01 21.65 21.76
C GLY A 114 0.17 20.94 22.83
N ARG A 115 -0.78 21.62 23.48
CA ARG A 115 -1.64 21.07 24.57
C ARG A 115 -3.10 20.90 24.19
N SER A 116 -3.48 21.20 22.95
CA SER A 116 -4.82 21.01 22.38
C SER A 116 -5.31 19.54 22.33
N GLU A 117 -4.62 18.61 23.00
CA GLU A 117 -5.12 17.26 23.29
C GLU A 117 -5.90 17.16 24.62
N SER A 118 -5.79 18.13 25.54
CA SER A 118 -6.20 17.92 26.95
C SER A 118 -7.51 18.57 27.42
N LEU A 119 -8.30 19.19 26.54
CA LEU A 119 -9.71 19.55 26.80
C LEU A 119 -10.62 19.08 25.66
N SER A 120 -10.36 17.86 25.18
CA SER A 120 -11.24 17.19 24.25
C SER A 120 -12.37 16.49 25.03
N LEU A 121 -13.62 16.64 24.56
CA LEU A 121 -14.65 15.60 24.70
C LEU A 121 -13.95 14.23 24.53
N PRO A 122 -14.29 13.18 25.33
CA PRO A 122 -13.51 11.95 25.37
C PRO A 122 -13.17 11.52 23.95
N VAL A 123 -11.89 11.61 23.57
CA VAL A 123 -11.44 11.19 22.24
C VAL A 123 -11.87 9.75 22.14
N SER A 124 -12.79 9.49 21.20
CA SER A 124 -13.26 8.14 21.01
C SER A 124 -12.07 7.20 20.88
N PRO A 125 -12.09 6.04 21.56
CA PRO A 125 -10.99 5.08 21.50
C PRO A 125 -10.74 4.58 20.07
N PHE A 126 -11.69 4.78 19.15
CA PHE A 126 -11.61 4.35 17.76
C PHE A 126 -10.84 5.33 16.86
N ARG A 127 -10.93 6.64 17.11
CA ARG A 127 -10.37 7.68 16.24
C ARG A 127 -8.87 7.53 15.93
N PRO A 128 -7.99 7.11 16.86
CA PRO A 128 -6.57 6.87 16.55
C PRO A 128 -6.32 5.73 15.54
N PHE A 129 -7.31 4.88 15.30
CA PHE A 129 -7.25 3.74 14.40
C PHE A 129 -8.01 3.95 13.09
N ASP A 130 -8.61 5.14 12.88
CA ASP A 130 -9.17 5.51 11.59
C ASP A 130 -8.06 5.66 10.55
N VAL A 131 -8.24 4.99 9.42
CA VAL A 131 -7.28 4.95 8.31
C VAL A 131 -7.98 5.16 6.98
N ASN A 132 -7.21 5.71 6.02
CA ASN A 132 -7.71 5.97 4.67
C ASN A 132 -7.98 4.65 3.94
N ALA A 133 -9.12 4.57 3.25
CA ALA A 133 -9.41 3.49 2.33
C ALA A 133 -8.82 3.79 0.94
N ILE A 134 -7.94 2.93 0.45
CA ILE A 134 -7.34 3.02 -0.89
C ILE A 134 -8.02 1.99 -1.80
N PRO A 135 -8.93 2.40 -2.70
CA PRO A 135 -9.64 1.48 -3.58
C PRO A 135 -8.71 0.99 -4.70
N PHE A 136 -8.18 -0.23 -4.54
CA PHE A 136 -7.30 -0.84 -5.54
C PHE A 136 -8.04 -0.99 -6.87
N ALA A 137 -7.28 -0.91 -7.98
CA ALA A 137 -7.81 -1.05 -9.33
C ALA A 137 -8.90 -0.02 -9.74
N SER A 138 -9.30 0.93 -8.90
CA SER A 138 -10.34 1.90 -9.28
C SER A 138 -9.85 2.96 -10.27
N HIS A 139 -8.57 2.95 -10.63
CA HIS A 139 -7.97 3.86 -11.60
C HIS A 139 -8.12 3.38 -13.05
N TYR A 140 -8.59 2.15 -13.30
CA TYR A 140 -8.68 1.58 -14.65
C TYR A 140 -9.90 2.05 -15.48
N GLY A 141 -10.71 3.00 -14.97
CA GLY A 141 -12.00 3.37 -15.59
C GLY A 141 -12.20 4.84 -15.98
N ARG A 142 -11.28 5.76 -15.70
CA ARG A 142 -11.52 7.20 -15.95
C ARG A 142 -10.38 7.81 -16.74
N GLN A 143 -10.52 7.89 -18.06
CA GLN A 143 -9.41 8.30 -18.94
C GLN A 143 -9.39 9.79 -19.27
N GLU A 144 -10.37 10.57 -18.79
CA GLU A 144 -10.58 11.92 -19.31
C GLU A 144 -10.19 13.05 -18.34
N GLU A 145 -9.37 13.95 -18.86
CA GLU A 145 -9.05 15.23 -18.25
C GLU A 145 -10.32 16.07 -18.08
N ARG A 146 -10.49 16.69 -16.90
CA ARG A 146 -11.66 17.52 -16.59
C ARG A 146 -11.27 18.97 -16.42
N MET A 147 -11.94 19.86 -17.14
CA MET A 147 -11.76 21.30 -17.04
C MET A 147 -12.85 21.91 -16.16
N HIS A 148 -12.47 22.70 -15.15
CA HIS A 148 -13.44 23.47 -14.37
C HIS A 148 -14.01 24.59 -15.23
N PHE A 149 -15.27 24.43 -15.62
CA PHE A 149 -15.95 25.38 -16.48
C PHE A 149 -17.39 25.52 -16.00
N SER A 150 -17.75 26.74 -15.59
CA SER A 150 -19.09 27.05 -15.10
C SER A 150 -19.92 27.73 -16.17
N SER A 151 -20.81 26.97 -16.80
CA SER A 151 -21.69 27.44 -17.86
C SER A 151 -23.14 27.05 -17.57
N PRO A 152 -24.11 27.97 -17.75
CA PRO A 152 -25.53 27.66 -17.63
C PRO A 152 -25.98 26.55 -18.59
N MET A 153 -26.89 25.71 -18.12
CA MET A 153 -27.52 24.66 -18.92
C MET A 153 -28.91 24.31 -18.39
N VAL A 154 -29.69 23.61 -19.21
CA VAL A 154 -31.00 23.08 -18.82
C VAL A 154 -30.96 21.57 -18.91
N LEU A 155 -31.34 20.89 -17.84
CA LEU A 155 -31.51 19.45 -17.79
C LEU A 155 -32.99 19.13 -17.98
N LYS A 156 -33.33 18.16 -18.82
CA LYS A 156 -34.70 17.67 -18.99
C LYS A 156 -34.74 16.19 -18.60
N LEU A 157 -35.45 15.90 -17.51
CA LEU A 157 -35.61 14.57 -16.91
C LEU A 157 -36.59 13.73 -17.73
N ALA A 158 -36.57 12.41 -17.54
CA ALA A 158 -37.52 11.47 -18.14
C ALA A 158 -38.98 11.80 -17.78
N SER A 159 -39.22 12.41 -16.61
CA SER A 159 -40.53 12.93 -16.18
C SER A 159 -41.03 14.11 -17.02
N GLY A 160 -40.18 14.70 -17.87
CA GLY A 160 -40.45 15.92 -18.62
C GLY A 160 -40.12 17.22 -17.86
N GLU A 161 -39.76 17.12 -16.58
CA GLU A 161 -39.33 18.27 -15.76
C GLU A 161 -38.05 18.89 -16.33
N LYS A 162 -38.02 20.23 -16.41
CA LYS A 162 -36.85 21.01 -16.84
C LYS A 162 -36.21 21.72 -15.67
N LEU A 163 -34.96 21.35 -15.38
CA LEU A 163 -34.17 21.88 -14.27
C LEU A 163 -33.09 22.83 -14.78
N GLN A 164 -33.06 24.06 -14.25
CA GLN A 164 -31.98 25.00 -14.53
C GLN A 164 -30.74 24.59 -13.73
N ALA A 165 -29.60 24.44 -14.41
CA ALA A 165 -28.37 23.95 -13.81
C ALA A 165 -27.15 24.72 -14.33
N LYS A 166 -26.00 24.50 -13.70
CA LYS A 166 -24.70 25.02 -14.15
C LYS A 166 -23.66 23.92 -14.14
N SER A 167 -22.80 23.83 -15.17
CA SER A 167 -21.64 22.95 -15.08
C SER A 167 -20.71 23.39 -13.95
N SER A 168 -20.01 22.44 -13.35
CA SER A 168 -18.92 22.65 -12.40
C SER A 168 -17.60 22.16 -13.00
N ASP A 169 -17.64 21.04 -13.73
CA ASP A 169 -16.56 20.53 -14.57
C ASP A 169 -17.12 19.81 -15.81
N ILE A 170 -16.31 19.76 -16.87
CA ILE A 170 -16.64 19.13 -18.16
C ILE A 170 -15.45 18.29 -18.67
N SER A 171 -15.77 17.15 -19.29
CA SER A 171 -14.90 16.33 -20.13
C SER A 171 -15.64 15.88 -21.39
N LEU A 172 -15.02 15.06 -22.25
CA LEU A 172 -15.62 14.60 -23.51
C LEU A 172 -16.81 13.64 -23.29
N GLY A 173 -16.75 12.82 -22.26
CA GLY A 173 -17.75 11.81 -21.93
C GLY A 173 -18.51 12.07 -20.63
N GLY A 174 -18.26 13.17 -19.90
CA GLY A 174 -18.93 13.40 -18.63
C GLY A 174 -18.96 14.85 -18.15
N ILE A 175 -19.99 15.18 -17.38
CA ILE A 175 -20.16 16.50 -16.78
C ILE A 175 -20.60 16.39 -15.32
N ARG A 176 -20.09 17.30 -14.48
CA ARG A 176 -20.60 17.52 -13.14
C ARG A 176 -21.45 18.78 -13.14
N VAL A 177 -22.69 18.68 -12.68
CA VAL A 177 -23.67 19.76 -12.76
C VAL A 177 -24.15 20.16 -11.38
N LEU A 178 -24.09 21.45 -11.07
CA LEU A 178 -24.70 22.05 -9.90
C LEU A 178 -26.20 22.26 -10.17
N VAL A 179 -27.03 21.71 -9.29
CA VAL A 179 -28.49 21.78 -9.36
C VAL A 179 -29.06 22.44 -8.09
N PRO A 180 -30.21 23.13 -8.19
CA PRO A 180 -30.80 23.81 -7.03
C PRO A 180 -31.36 22.84 -5.98
N TYR A 181 -31.82 21.66 -6.42
CA TYR A 181 -32.26 20.54 -5.60
C TYR A 181 -31.96 19.24 -6.31
N LEU A 182 -31.97 18.14 -5.56
CA LEU A 182 -31.87 16.79 -6.15
C LEU A 182 -33.25 16.38 -6.67
N PRO A 183 -33.42 16.13 -7.98
CA PRO A 183 -34.66 15.56 -8.48
C PRO A 183 -34.83 14.12 -7.99
N ASP A 184 -36.03 13.58 -8.09
CA ASP A 184 -36.25 12.14 -7.89
C ASP A 184 -35.71 11.39 -9.12
N TYR A 185 -34.74 10.51 -8.91
CA TYR A 185 -34.05 9.79 -9.98
C TYR A 185 -33.50 8.44 -9.49
N GLN A 186 -33.34 7.49 -10.41
CA GLN A 186 -32.60 6.26 -10.22
C GLN A 186 -31.25 6.33 -10.95
N THR A 187 -30.20 5.78 -10.34
CA THR A 187 -28.88 5.71 -10.99
C THR A 187 -29.01 4.93 -12.31
N GLY A 188 -28.56 5.53 -13.41
CA GLY A 188 -28.74 5.01 -14.77
C GLY A 188 -29.85 5.71 -15.57
N ASP A 189 -30.68 6.55 -14.96
CA ASP A 189 -31.72 7.30 -15.67
C ASP A 189 -31.12 8.22 -16.74
N HIS A 190 -31.77 8.25 -17.90
CA HIS A 190 -31.42 9.13 -19.01
C HIS A 190 -31.94 10.55 -18.79
N ILE A 191 -31.13 11.54 -19.16
CA ILE A 191 -31.41 12.96 -19.04
C ILE A 191 -30.90 13.70 -20.27
N GLU A 192 -31.73 14.59 -20.82
CA GLU A 192 -31.37 15.44 -21.94
C GLU A 192 -30.70 16.72 -21.41
N VAL A 193 -29.50 17.05 -21.92
CA VAL A 193 -28.73 18.23 -21.49
C VAL A 193 -28.67 19.26 -22.61
N PHE A 194 -29.17 20.47 -22.34
CA PHE A 194 -29.09 21.63 -23.24
C PHE A 194 -28.03 22.62 -22.76
N PHE A 195 -26.95 22.78 -23.53
CA PHE A 195 -25.81 23.64 -23.18
C PHE A 195 -26.04 25.12 -23.52
N THR A 196 -27.07 25.72 -22.92
CA THR A 196 -27.53 27.09 -23.24
C THR A 196 -26.46 28.19 -23.07
N GLY A 197 -25.52 28.03 -22.13
CA GLY A 197 -24.40 28.95 -21.98
C GLY A 197 -23.36 28.84 -23.11
N LEU A 198 -22.95 27.62 -23.46
CA LEU A 198 -22.03 27.39 -24.59
C LEU A 198 -22.66 27.80 -25.92
N GLU A 199 -23.95 27.56 -26.11
CA GLU A 199 -24.68 27.98 -27.32
C GLU A 199 -24.63 29.51 -27.51
N ARG A 200 -24.77 30.27 -26.42
CA ARG A 200 -24.70 31.74 -26.46
C ARG A 200 -23.30 32.26 -26.82
N GLU A 201 -22.26 31.60 -26.32
CA GLU A 201 -20.86 31.98 -26.57
C GLU A 201 -20.36 31.51 -27.94
N HIS A 202 -20.85 30.35 -28.39
CA HIS A 202 -20.46 29.70 -29.64
C HIS A 202 -21.70 29.26 -30.42
N PRO A 203 -22.34 30.17 -31.20
CA PRO A 203 -23.59 29.89 -31.88
C PRO A 203 -23.43 28.86 -33.02
N THR A 204 -23.44 27.58 -32.64
CA THR A 204 -23.22 26.46 -33.55
C THR A 204 -24.48 25.60 -33.59
N PRO A 205 -24.96 25.14 -34.76
CA PRO A 205 -26.20 24.37 -34.87
C PRO A 205 -26.27 23.14 -33.96
N MET A 206 -25.11 22.50 -33.72
CA MET A 206 -25.01 21.31 -32.85
C MET A 206 -25.35 21.59 -31.38
N LEU A 207 -25.09 22.80 -30.86
CA LEU A 207 -25.35 23.16 -29.46
C LEU A 207 -26.82 23.52 -29.19
N ARG A 208 -27.64 23.62 -30.25
CA ARG A 208 -29.09 23.85 -30.16
C ARG A 208 -29.87 22.56 -29.83
N GLN A 209 -29.23 21.41 -30.02
CA GLN A 209 -29.83 20.10 -29.76
C GLN A 209 -29.50 19.66 -28.32
N SER A 210 -30.38 18.85 -27.71
CA SER A 210 -30.03 18.14 -26.48
C SER A 210 -28.96 17.10 -26.77
N ILE A 211 -28.11 16.87 -25.78
CA ILE A 211 -27.20 15.72 -25.75
C ILE A 211 -27.65 14.80 -24.64
N ASP A 212 -27.74 13.50 -24.92
CA ASP A 212 -28.20 12.51 -23.97
C ASP A 212 -27.11 12.09 -22.99
N TYR A 213 -27.44 12.13 -21.71
CA TYR A 213 -26.60 11.71 -20.60
C TYR A 213 -27.34 10.71 -19.71
N GLN A 214 -26.61 9.93 -18.93
CA GLN A 214 -27.10 9.10 -17.84
C GLN A 214 -26.63 9.63 -16.49
N ILE A 215 -27.50 9.55 -15.47
CA ILE A 215 -27.15 9.95 -14.11
C ILE A 215 -26.34 8.84 -13.43
N LEU A 216 -25.06 9.11 -13.18
CA LEU A 216 -24.16 8.20 -12.44
C LEU A 216 -24.30 8.32 -10.92
N GLY A 217 -24.79 9.46 -10.43
CA GLY A 217 -25.05 9.65 -9.00
C GLY A 217 -25.00 11.10 -8.56
N LYS A 218 -25.09 11.30 -7.24
CA LYS A 218 -25.18 12.62 -6.60
C LYS A 218 -24.02 12.91 -5.67
N GLU A 219 -23.80 14.19 -5.41
CA GLU A 219 -22.91 14.69 -4.37
C GLU A 219 -23.59 15.86 -3.65
N GLN A 220 -23.50 15.88 -2.33
CA GLN A 220 -24.02 16.97 -1.50
C GLN A 220 -22.88 17.49 -0.61
N LYS A 221 -22.66 18.80 -0.66
CA LYS A 221 -21.64 19.45 0.16
C LYS A 221 -22.07 20.87 0.50
N GLU A 222 -22.03 21.23 1.78
CA GLU A 222 -22.33 22.60 2.25
C GLU A 222 -23.70 23.11 1.75
N GLY A 223 -24.73 22.25 1.73
CA GLY A 223 -26.08 22.61 1.28
C GLY A 223 -26.25 22.81 -0.23
N LYS A 224 -25.22 22.52 -1.04
CA LYS A 224 -25.30 22.50 -2.51
C LYS A 224 -25.41 21.07 -3.02
N PHE A 225 -26.07 20.91 -4.16
CA PHE A 225 -26.34 19.61 -4.77
C PHE A 225 -25.69 19.52 -6.14
N TRP A 226 -25.01 18.41 -6.41
CA TRP A 226 -24.45 18.11 -7.72
C TRP A 226 -24.95 16.77 -8.25
N LEU A 227 -25.18 16.72 -9.55
CA LEU A 227 -25.37 15.48 -10.30
C LEU A 227 -24.10 15.18 -11.11
N ARG A 228 -23.72 13.90 -11.15
CA ARG A 228 -22.65 13.38 -12.01
C ARG A 228 -23.30 12.69 -13.19
N LEU A 229 -23.01 13.18 -14.39
CA LEU A 229 -23.59 12.69 -15.62
C LEU A 229 -22.50 12.08 -16.52
N VAL A 230 -22.84 10.99 -17.21
CA VAL A 230 -22.02 10.38 -18.27
C VAL A 230 -22.77 10.43 -19.59
N LYS A 231 -22.08 10.73 -20.69
CA LYS A 231 -22.70 10.84 -22.00
C LYS A 231 -23.11 9.44 -22.47
N SER A 232 -24.35 9.29 -22.94
CA SER A 232 -24.94 7.99 -23.30
C SER A 232 -24.55 7.55 -24.71
N ASP A 233 -24.54 8.50 -25.65
CA ASP A 233 -24.34 8.25 -27.07
C ASP A 233 -23.12 8.98 -27.62
N ASP A 234 -22.55 8.42 -28.69
CA ASP A 234 -21.40 9.01 -29.37
C ASP A 234 -21.87 10.13 -30.31
N HIS A 235 -21.40 11.36 -30.08
CA HIS A 235 -21.76 12.54 -30.88
C HIS A 235 -20.49 13.15 -31.50
N PRO A 236 -19.98 12.61 -32.62
CA PRO A 236 -18.65 12.97 -33.14
C PRO A 236 -18.43 14.47 -33.37
N ALA A 237 -19.47 15.19 -33.83
CA ALA A 237 -19.39 16.62 -34.06
C ALA A 237 -19.29 17.43 -32.75
N PHE A 238 -20.09 17.05 -31.75
CA PHE A 238 -20.04 17.66 -30.42
C PHE A 238 -18.73 17.34 -29.70
N ASP A 239 -18.22 16.13 -29.89
CA ASP A 239 -16.96 15.67 -29.28
C ASP A 239 -15.75 16.38 -29.86
N ALA A 240 -15.73 16.58 -31.18
CA ALA A 240 -14.72 17.40 -31.84
C ALA A 240 -14.76 18.85 -31.32
N PHE A 241 -15.97 19.43 -31.20
CA PHE A 241 -16.13 20.77 -30.63
C PHE A 241 -15.63 20.86 -29.18
N LEU A 242 -16.03 19.93 -28.31
CA LEU A 242 -15.61 19.92 -26.91
C LEU A 242 -14.10 19.70 -26.77
N ARG A 243 -13.50 18.85 -27.60
CA ARG A 243 -12.05 18.63 -27.62
C ARG A 243 -11.31 19.92 -27.93
N ASP A 244 -11.67 20.58 -29.03
CA ASP A 244 -11.10 21.87 -29.43
C ASP A 244 -11.33 22.94 -28.35
N PHE A 245 -12.52 22.98 -27.76
CA PHE A 245 -12.87 23.93 -26.71
C PHE A 245 -12.01 23.74 -25.45
N ILE A 246 -11.84 22.50 -24.98
CA ILE A 246 -11.01 22.17 -23.82
C ILE A 246 -9.55 22.50 -24.11
N GLU A 247 -9.02 22.10 -25.28
CA GLU A 247 -7.62 22.35 -25.65
C GLU A 247 -7.30 23.86 -25.72
N ARG A 248 -8.16 24.65 -26.37
CA ARG A 248 -7.95 26.10 -26.52
C ARG A 248 -8.05 26.87 -25.20
N ASN A 249 -8.87 26.38 -24.25
CA ASN A 249 -9.09 27.05 -22.98
C ASN A 249 -8.30 26.45 -21.80
N ARG A 250 -7.41 25.48 -22.05
CA ARG A 250 -6.61 24.79 -21.02
C ARG A 250 -5.73 25.72 -20.18
N SER A 251 -5.27 26.83 -20.75
CA SER A 251 -4.48 27.85 -20.03
C SER A 251 -5.35 28.83 -19.24
N ARG A 252 -6.61 29.00 -19.66
CA ARG A 252 -7.55 29.99 -19.09
C ARG A 252 -8.35 29.43 -17.93
N TYR A 253 -8.74 28.16 -18.00
CA TYR A 253 -9.51 27.49 -16.96
C TYR A 253 -8.69 26.44 -16.22
N ARG A 254 -8.98 26.26 -14.93
CA ARG A 254 -8.28 25.30 -14.09
C ARG A 254 -8.63 23.87 -14.50
N VAL A 255 -7.63 23.09 -14.88
CA VAL A 255 -7.76 21.64 -15.07
C VAL A 255 -7.73 20.93 -13.71
N SER A 256 -8.69 20.03 -13.48
CA SER A 256 -8.67 19.16 -12.30
C SER A 256 -7.66 18.03 -12.49
N VAL A 257 -6.75 17.91 -11.54
CA VAL A 257 -5.79 16.80 -11.44
C VAL A 257 -6.19 15.79 -10.37
N ASP A 258 -7.39 15.90 -9.80
CA ASP A 258 -7.81 15.09 -8.64
C ASP A 258 -7.92 13.60 -8.99
N TYR A 259 -8.35 13.29 -10.21
CA TYR A 259 -8.35 11.92 -10.69
C TYR A 259 -6.92 11.38 -10.85
N LEU A 260 -6.02 12.13 -11.50
CA LEU A 260 -4.62 11.72 -11.65
C LEU A 260 -3.93 11.56 -10.29
N LEU A 261 -4.23 12.45 -9.35
CA LEU A 261 -3.75 12.35 -7.97
C LEU A 261 -4.26 11.05 -7.31
N SER A 262 -5.55 10.75 -7.44
CA SER A 262 -6.14 9.52 -6.90
C SER A 262 -5.51 8.28 -7.55
N ALA A 263 -5.32 8.29 -8.87
CA ALA A 263 -4.68 7.21 -9.61
C ALA A 263 -3.21 7.03 -9.18
N ALA A 264 -2.45 8.12 -9.01
CA ALA A 264 -1.07 8.09 -8.55
C ALA A 264 -0.95 7.58 -7.11
N ILE A 265 -1.88 7.97 -6.22
CA ILE A 265 -2.00 7.43 -4.86
C ILE A 265 -2.21 5.91 -4.92
N ILE A 266 -3.24 5.46 -5.64
CA ILE A 266 -3.59 4.03 -5.73
C ILE A 266 -2.40 3.23 -6.29
N LYS A 267 -1.82 3.68 -7.42
CA LYS A 267 -0.65 3.03 -8.04
C LYS A 267 0.54 2.99 -7.10
N GLY A 268 0.79 4.05 -6.33
CA GLY A 268 1.87 4.11 -5.35
C GLY A 268 1.70 3.09 -4.22
N TYR A 269 0.50 3.00 -3.64
CA TYR A 269 0.20 2.01 -2.60
C TYR A 269 0.22 0.57 -3.13
N GLU A 270 -0.33 0.31 -4.32
CA GLU A 270 -0.22 -0.99 -5.01
C GLU A 270 1.25 -1.40 -5.20
N GLN A 271 2.11 -0.45 -5.60
CA GLN A 271 3.54 -0.67 -5.83
C GLN A 271 4.29 -1.07 -4.54
N PHE A 272 3.83 -0.61 -3.38
CA PHE A 272 4.36 -1.05 -2.09
C PHE A 272 3.89 -2.45 -1.69
N TYR A 273 2.62 -2.78 -1.94
CA TYR A 273 2.02 -4.03 -1.47
C TYR A 273 2.46 -5.24 -2.28
N LEU A 274 2.36 -5.16 -3.60
CA LEU A 274 2.53 -6.32 -4.47
C LEU A 274 3.90 -7.03 -4.39
N PRO A 275 5.07 -6.36 -4.20
CA PRO A 275 6.32 -7.09 -3.94
C PRO A 275 6.31 -7.83 -2.59
N ARG A 276 5.45 -7.38 -1.67
CA ARG A 276 5.34 -7.84 -0.29
C ARG A 276 4.21 -8.81 -0.04
N MET A 277 3.34 -9.03 -1.02
CA MET A 277 2.27 -10.01 -0.91
C MET A 277 2.85 -11.38 -0.57
N THR A 278 2.26 -12.02 0.43
CA THR A 278 2.81 -13.26 0.98
C THR A 278 2.31 -14.50 0.21
N GLY A 279 1.13 -14.39 -0.39
CA GLY A 279 0.53 -15.40 -1.27
C GLY A 279 1.05 -15.35 -2.71
N MET A 280 0.88 -16.47 -3.42
CA MET A 280 1.22 -16.63 -4.83
C MET A 280 -0.03 -16.44 -5.70
N PRO A 281 -0.11 -15.39 -6.54
CA PRO A 281 -1.14 -15.31 -7.56
C PRO A 281 -0.96 -16.38 -8.62
N LEU A 282 -2.06 -17.04 -8.97
CA LEU A 282 -2.13 -18.13 -9.93
C LEU A 282 -3.19 -17.80 -10.97
N PHE A 283 -2.88 -18.02 -12.24
CA PHE A 283 -3.77 -17.75 -13.37
C PHE A 283 -4.09 -19.05 -14.06
N PHE A 284 -5.38 -19.30 -14.27
CA PHE A 284 -5.89 -20.53 -14.85
C PHE A 284 -6.54 -20.26 -16.20
N GLY A 285 -6.51 -21.27 -17.07
CA GLY A 285 -7.16 -21.23 -18.37
C GLY A 285 -8.69 -21.18 -18.28
N GLN A 286 -9.35 -21.44 -19.41
CA GLN A 286 -10.82 -21.51 -19.51
C GLN A 286 -11.30 -22.96 -19.54
N GLY A 287 -12.60 -23.15 -19.30
CA GLY A 287 -13.26 -24.47 -19.38
C GLY A 287 -13.71 -25.02 -18.03
N ALA A 288 -14.19 -26.27 -18.04
CA ALA A 288 -14.74 -26.94 -16.86
C ALA A 288 -13.65 -27.48 -15.90
N THR A 289 -12.46 -27.74 -16.43
CA THR A 289 -11.28 -28.22 -15.69
C THR A 289 -10.07 -27.40 -16.14
N PRO A 290 -10.00 -26.10 -15.81
CA PRO A 290 -8.95 -25.24 -16.32
C PRO A 290 -7.61 -25.59 -15.67
N ASP A 291 -6.56 -25.65 -16.49
CA ASP A 291 -5.20 -25.91 -16.03
C ASP A 291 -4.55 -24.64 -15.45
N LEU A 292 -3.55 -24.84 -14.58
CA LEU A 292 -2.68 -23.75 -14.13
C LEU A 292 -1.78 -23.32 -15.29
N GLU A 293 -1.95 -22.08 -15.75
CA GLU A 293 -1.21 -21.54 -16.88
C GLU A 293 0.01 -20.73 -16.44
N ILE A 294 -0.17 -19.88 -15.42
CA ILE A 294 0.86 -18.92 -14.98
C ILE A 294 0.86 -18.79 -13.44
N ALA A 295 2.04 -18.77 -12.84
CA ALA A 295 2.26 -18.35 -11.46
C ALA A 295 3.07 -17.04 -11.41
N LEU A 296 2.61 -16.07 -10.62
CA LEU A 296 3.27 -14.76 -10.50
C LEU A 296 4.11 -14.68 -9.22
N ARG A 297 5.41 -14.84 -9.38
CA ARG A 297 6.39 -14.86 -8.30
C ARG A 297 6.87 -13.45 -7.91
N THR A 298 7.04 -13.25 -6.61
CA THR A 298 7.71 -12.12 -5.95
C THR A 298 8.84 -12.61 -5.05
N GLU A 299 9.57 -11.68 -4.45
CA GLU A 299 10.59 -11.99 -3.43
C GLU A 299 9.94 -12.62 -2.18
N ASN A 300 8.75 -12.15 -1.77
CA ASN A 300 8.08 -12.62 -0.55
C ASN A 300 7.37 -13.97 -0.70
N ASN A 301 6.87 -14.33 -1.89
CA ASN A 301 6.08 -15.55 -2.09
C ASN A 301 6.84 -16.72 -2.75
N GLN A 302 8.09 -16.52 -3.18
CA GLN A 302 8.86 -17.55 -3.92
C GLN A 302 8.97 -18.89 -3.18
N HIS A 303 9.00 -18.87 -1.85
CA HIS A 303 9.08 -20.07 -1.01
C HIS A 303 7.93 -21.06 -1.25
N ILE A 304 6.76 -20.59 -1.71
CA ILE A 304 5.62 -21.44 -2.08
C ILE A 304 5.99 -22.33 -3.29
N LEU A 305 6.64 -21.77 -4.31
CA LEU A 305 7.13 -22.57 -5.45
C LEU A 305 8.21 -23.55 -5.01
N GLU A 306 9.11 -23.13 -4.13
CA GLU A 306 10.20 -23.97 -3.62
C GLU A 306 9.69 -25.19 -2.83
N TYR A 307 8.60 -25.03 -2.08
CA TYR A 307 7.92 -26.16 -1.43
C TYR A 307 7.47 -27.21 -2.46
N TRP A 308 6.91 -26.78 -3.58
CA TRP A 308 6.39 -27.64 -4.65
C TRP A 308 7.45 -28.11 -5.65
N ARG A 309 8.73 -28.21 -5.26
CA ARG A 309 9.78 -28.77 -6.10
C ARG A 309 10.08 -30.21 -5.76
N ASP A 310 10.12 -31.07 -6.79
CA ASP A 310 10.52 -32.45 -6.61
C ASP A 310 12.05 -32.60 -6.43
N ALA A 311 12.51 -33.83 -6.18
CA ALA A 311 13.94 -34.14 -6.03
C ALA A 311 14.78 -33.85 -7.30
N LYS A 312 14.15 -33.63 -8.45
CA LYS A 312 14.78 -33.25 -9.73
C LYS A 312 14.66 -31.74 -10.01
N ASN A 313 14.19 -30.95 -9.03
CA ASN A 313 13.97 -29.51 -9.15
C ASN A 313 12.97 -29.13 -10.26
N ARG A 314 11.98 -29.99 -10.53
CA ARG A 314 10.84 -29.70 -11.40
C ARG A 314 9.71 -29.08 -10.56
N ASP A 315 9.03 -28.08 -11.12
CA ASP A 315 7.89 -27.46 -10.46
C ASP A 315 6.66 -28.38 -10.54
N MET A 316 6.17 -28.79 -9.37
CA MET A 316 5.02 -29.69 -9.21
C MET A 316 3.76 -28.94 -8.79
N LEU A 317 3.77 -27.61 -8.66
CA LEU A 317 2.63 -26.84 -8.14
C LEU A 317 1.34 -27.10 -8.93
N ALA A 318 1.41 -27.23 -10.26
CA ALA A 318 0.25 -27.55 -11.09
C ALA A 318 -0.41 -28.89 -10.71
N SER A 319 0.34 -29.84 -10.15
CA SER A 319 -0.23 -31.12 -9.67
C SER A 319 -1.18 -30.97 -8.47
N LEU A 320 -1.19 -29.80 -7.80
CA LEU A 320 -2.17 -29.47 -6.77
C LEU A 320 -3.58 -29.31 -7.37
N PHE A 321 -3.68 -28.92 -8.64
CA PHE A 321 -4.92 -28.53 -9.32
C PHE A 321 -5.35 -29.60 -10.31
N THR A 322 -5.68 -30.79 -9.81
CA THR A 322 -6.03 -31.93 -10.67
C THR A 322 -7.38 -31.72 -11.37
N PRO A 323 -7.62 -32.35 -12.54
CA PRO A 323 -8.92 -32.28 -13.23
C PRO A 323 -10.10 -32.77 -12.37
N ALA A 324 -9.86 -33.68 -11.42
CA ALA A 324 -10.87 -34.14 -10.48
C ALA A 324 -11.19 -33.10 -9.39
N ARG A 325 -10.19 -32.31 -8.96
CA ARG A 325 -10.32 -31.29 -7.91
C ARG A 325 -10.88 -29.98 -8.45
N MET A 326 -10.44 -29.55 -9.64
CA MET A 326 -10.74 -28.23 -10.19
C MET A 326 -12.24 -27.87 -10.24
N PRO A 327 -13.16 -28.76 -10.64
CA PRO A 327 -14.60 -28.43 -10.67
C PRO A 327 -15.15 -27.95 -9.31
N SER A 328 -14.61 -28.46 -8.19
CA SER A 328 -15.01 -28.05 -6.83
C SER A 328 -14.41 -26.72 -6.36
N LEU A 329 -13.38 -26.26 -7.06
CA LEU A 329 -12.65 -25.02 -6.80
C LEU A 329 -13.16 -23.84 -7.65
N LEU A 330 -13.92 -24.11 -8.72
CA LEU A 330 -14.45 -23.05 -9.57
C LEU A 330 -15.53 -22.24 -8.83
N PRO A 331 -15.49 -20.90 -8.92
CA PRO A 331 -16.53 -20.05 -8.36
C PRO A 331 -17.84 -20.19 -9.13
N ALA A 332 -18.96 -20.02 -8.43
CA ALA A 332 -20.23 -19.70 -9.07
C ALA A 332 -20.11 -18.39 -9.85
N LYS A 333 -20.97 -18.15 -10.87
CA LYS A 333 -20.89 -16.97 -11.75
C LYS A 333 -20.74 -15.67 -10.95
N GLY A 334 -19.60 -14.98 -11.12
CA GLY A 334 -19.29 -13.70 -10.47
C GLY A 334 -18.94 -13.78 -8.98
N GLY A 335 -18.86 -14.98 -8.39
CA GLY A 335 -18.55 -15.20 -6.99
C GLY A 335 -17.05 -15.39 -6.70
N LEU A 336 -16.72 -15.34 -5.40
CA LEU A 336 -15.45 -15.78 -4.84
C LEU A 336 -15.59 -17.22 -4.35
N ARG A 337 -14.67 -18.11 -4.71
CA ARG A 337 -14.53 -19.43 -4.09
C ARG A 337 -13.30 -19.45 -3.20
N GLU A 338 -13.46 -19.85 -1.95
CA GLU A 338 -12.35 -20.10 -1.03
C GLU A 338 -12.40 -21.54 -0.52
N THR A 339 -11.22 -22.14 -0.31
CA THR A 339 -11.06 -23.41 0.41
C THR A 339 -9.73 -23.44 1.17
N LEU A 340 -9.58 -24.41 2.06
CA LEU A 340 -8.35 -24.71 2.77
C LEU A 340 -7.71 -25.94 2.15
N ILE A 341 -6.39 -25.90 1.97
CA ILE A 341 -5.60 -26.99 1.42
C ILE A 341 -4.53 -27.37 2.43
N TYR A 342 -4.53 -28.63 2.82
CA TYR A 342 -3.52 -29.20 3.71
C TYR A 342 -2.54 -30.01 2.89
N SER A 343 -1.25 -29.87 3.14
CA SER A 343 -0.25 -30.69 2.44
C SER A 343 0.95 -31.04 3.31
N PHE A 344 1.60 -32.14 2.93
CA PHE A 344 2.90 -32.52 3.44
C PHE A 344 3.65 -33.34 2.39
N THR A 345 4.95 -33.53 2.61
CA THR A 345 5.77 -34.40 1.76
C THR A 345 6.22 -35.66 2.49
N HIS A 346 6.39 -36.74 1.74
CA HIS A 346 6.94 -38.00 2.22
C HIS A 346 8.09 -38.46 1.32
N SER A 347 9.27 -38.66 1.91
CA SER A 347 10.46 -39.10 1.18
C SER A 347 10.66 -40.60 1.32
N VAL A 348 10.75 -41.33 0.19
CA VAL A 348 11.02 -42.77 0.14
C VAL A 348 12.02 -43.06 -0.97
N ARG A 349 13.11 -43.78 -0.68
CA ARG A 349 14.14 -44.19 -1.67
C ARG A 349 14.58 -43.02 -2.58
N SER A 350 14.90 -41.88 -1.98
CA SER A 350 15.32 -40.65 -2.67
C SER A 350 14.28 -40.02 -3.60
N HIS A 351 13.02 -40.48 -3.57
CA HIS A 351 11.89 -39.83 -4.23
C HIS A 351 11.10 -39.01 -3.20
N LEU A 352 10.59 -37.86 -3.64
CA LEU A 352 9.74 -36.97 -2.84
C LEU A 352 8.31 -37.08 -3.36
N TYR A 353 7.38 -37.50 -2.49
CA TYR A 353 5.96 -37.61 -2.81
C TYR A 353 5.19 -36.51 -2.09
N PHE A 354 4.36 -35.79 -2.84
CA PHE A 354 3.47 -34.78 -2.32
C PHE A 354 2.12 -35.40 -1.96
N PHE A 355 1.59 -35.01 -0.80
CA PHE A 355 0.22 -35.32 -0.40
C PHE A 355 -0.52 -34.00 -0.17
N SER A 356 -1.70 -33.85 -0.76
CA SER A 356 -2.57 -32.71 -0.47
C SER A 356 -4.04 -33.07 -0.49
N ALA A 357 -4.81 -32.39 0.36
CA ALA A 357 -6.25 -32.52 0.41
C ALA A 357 -6.91 -31.16 0.68
N THR A 358 -8.01 -30.87 0.00
CA THR A 358 -8.87 -29.75 0.40
C THR A 358 -9.64 -30.10 1.66
N ARG A 359 -10.19 -29.09 2.36
CA ARG A 359 -11.11 -29.30 3.48
C ARG A 359 -12.25 -30.24 3.09
N GLU A 360 -12.87 -29.98 1.95
CA GLU A 360 -14.02 -30.76 1.46
C GLU A 360 -13.64 -32.21 1.18
N GLU A 361 -12.46 -32.46 0.58
CA GLU A 361 -11.97 -33.82 0.33
C GLU A 361 -11.71 -34.59 1.65
N LEU A 362 -11.20 -33.91 2.68
CA LEU A 362 -10.98 -34.50 4.00
C LEU A 362 -12.29 -34.83 4.71
N GLU A 363 -13.26 -33.90 4.70
CA GLU A 363 -14.59 -34.09 5.29
C GLU A 363 -15.35 -35.23 4.58
N GLN A 364 -15.37 -35.24 3.24
CA GLN A 364 -16.06 -36.27 2.45
C GLN A 364 -15.46 -37.66 2.61
N SER A 365 -14.14 -37.74 2.77
CA SER A 365 -13.45 -39.04 2.93
C SER A 365 -13.51 -39.59 4.36
N GLY A 366 -13.82 -38.76 5.36
CA GLY A 366 -13.71 -39.12 6.77
C GLY A 366 -12.26 -39.29 7.26
N LEU A 367 -11.26 -38.86 6.50
CA LEU A 367 -9.83 -39.08 6.79
C LEU A 367 -9.13 -37.87 7.42
N THR A 368 -9.86 -36.81 7.78
CA THR A 368 -9.31 -35.58 8.40
C THR A 368 -8.34 -35.87 9.54
N ALA A 369 -8.77 -36.68 10.52
CA ALA A 369 -7.97 -36.97 11.71
C ALA A 369 -6.66 -37.70 11.36
N LEU A 370 -6.73 -38.68 10.44
CA LEU A 370 -5.57 -39.43 9.98
C LEU A 370 -4.59 -38.54 9.20
N PHE A 371 -5.10 -37.71 8.29
CA PHE A 371 -4.27 -36.80 7.48
C PHE A 371 -3.52 -35.81 8.39
N PHE A 372 -4.21 -35.23 9.38
CA PHE A 372 -3.60 -34.28 10.32
C PHE A 372 -2.60 -34.96 11.25
N GLN A 373 -2.93 -36.14 11.79
CA GLN A 373 -2.04 -36.90 12.68
C GLN A 373 -0.71 -37.27 12.01
N ILE A 374 -0.74 -37.65 10.73
CA ILE A 374 0.46 -38.00 9.96
C ILE A 374 1.17 -36.72 9.47
N GLY A 375 0.43 -35.81 8.84
CA GLY A 375 0.96 -34.64 8.18
C GLY A 375 1.57 -33.62 9.13
N ALA A 376 0.88 -33.23 10.21
CA ALA A 376 1.32 -32.18 11.13
C ALA A 376 2.60 -32.51 11.92
N ARG A 377 3.02 -33.79 11.92
CA ARG A 377 4.30 -34.23 12.49
C ARG A 377 5.47 -34.06 11.53
N ARG A 378 5.21 -33.80 10.25
CA ARG A 378 6.24 -33.61 9.21
C ARG A 378 6.69 -32.15 9.19
N PRO A 379 8.01 -31.88 9.04
CA PRO A 379 8.51 -30.51 8.85
C PRO A 379 7.93 -29.80 7.62
N SER A 380 7.52 -30.59 6.62
CA SER A 380 6.89 -30.13 5.38
C SER A 380 5.38 -29.89 5.50
N TRP A 381 4.78 -29.97 6.69
CA TRP A 381 3.38 -29.62 6.88
C TRP A 381 3.11 -28.18 6.45
N ARG A 382 2.11 -27.98 5.60
CA ARG A 382 1.66 -26.68 5.12
C ARG A 382 0.15 -26.61 5.13
N VAL A 383 -0.37 -25.45 5.50
CA VAL A 383 -1.78 -25.12 5.43
C VAL A 383 -1.91 -23.90 4.54
N TYR A 384 -2.67 -24.04 3.46
CA TYR A 384 -2.92 -22.96 2.52
C TYR A 384 -4.39 -22.55 2.56
N LYS A 385 -4.64 -21.26 2.42
CA LYS A 385 -5.92 -20.74 1.93
C LYS A 385 -5.80 -20.57 0.42
N PHE A 386 -6.74 -21.12 -0.32
CA PHE A 386 -6.84 -20.91 -1.77
C PHE A 386 -8.12 -20.15 -2.09
N SER A 387 -7.97 -19.03 -2.78
CA SER A 387 -9.08 -18.16 -3.20
C SER A 387 -9.07 -18.05 -4.73
N LEU A 388 -10.23 -18.09 -5.38
CA LEU A 388 -10.37 -18.09 -6.84
C LEU A 388 -11.58 -17.25 -7.29
N GLU A 389 -11.36 -16.41 -8.30
CA GLU A 389 -12.39 -15.63 -8.98
C GLU A 389 -12.24 -15.74 -10.50
N ALA A 390 -13.35 -15.59 -11.23
CA ALA A 390 -13.30 -15.44 -12.68
C ALA A 390 -12.73 -14.06 -13.05
N CYS A 391 -11.87 -14.01 -14.06
CA CYS A 391 -11.24 -12.79 -14.56
C CYS A 391 -11.54 -12.56 -16.03
N THR A 392 -11.33 -11.34 -16.52
CA THR A 392 -11.54 -10.97 -17.92
C THR A 392 -10.36 -10.19 -18.48
N LEU A 393 -10.16 -10.24 -19.80
CA LEU A 393 -9.07 -9.52 -20.47
C LEU A 393 -9.13 -7.98 -20.23
N ALA A 394 -10.32 -7.42 -20.00
CA ALA A 394 -10.48 -5.98 -19.75
C ALA A 394 -9.72 -5.52 -18.49
N GLU A 395 -9.64 -6.38 -17.47
CA GLU A 395 -8.95 -6.09 -16.20
C GLU A 395 -7.42 -6.02 -16.35
N ALA A 396 -6.86 -6.50 -17.47
CA ALA A 396 -5.44 -6.41 -17.75
C ALA A 396 -4.98 -4.98 -18.12
N ASP A 397 -5.90 -4.09 -18.49
CA ASP A 397 -5.65 -2.69 -18.89
C ASP A 397 -4.47 -2.54 -19.87
N LEU A 398 -4.64 -3.10 -21.07
CA LEU A 398 -3.61 -3.08 -22.12
C LEU A 398 -3.59 -1.78 -22.93
N ASP A 399 -4.64 -0.95 -22.83
CA ASP A 399 -4.82 0.26 -23.63
C ASP A 399 -4.13 1.51 -23.02
N SER A 400 -3.62 1.42 -21.78
CA SER A 400 -2.93 2.53 -21.09
C SER A 400 -1.45 2.74 -21.51
N GLN A 401 -1.03 2.22 -22.67
CA GLN A 401 0.33 2.34 -23.22
C GLN A 401 0.37 3.30 -24.42
N PRO A 402 1.00 4.49 -24.30
CA PRO A 402 1.29 5.33 -25.45
C PRO A 402 2.57 4.84 -26.14
N GLY A 403 2.43 4.07 -27.23
CA GLY A 403 3.59 3.68 -28.03
C GLY A 403 3.27 2.71 -29.17
N GLY A 404 2.91 3.23 -30.34
CA GLY A 404 2.54 2.44 -31.53
C GLY A 404 3.66 1.62 -32.20
N ALA A 405 4.80 1.38 -31.53
CA ALA A 405 5.97 0.74 -32.12
C ALA A 405 5.99 -0.81 -32.05
N HIS A 406 5.07 -1.47 -31.33
CA HIS A 406 5.13 -2.92 -31.06
C HIS A 406 3.81 -3.69 -31.24
N GLN A 407 3.00 -3.30 -32.24
CA GLN A 407 1.65 -3.86 -32.48
C GLN A 407 1.57 -5.40 -32.47
N LEU A 408 2.54 -6.12 -33.06
CA LEU A 408 2.55 -7.59 -33.09
C LEU A 408 2.75 -8.22 -31.70
N GLN A 409 3.60 -7.65 -30.85
CA GLN A 409 3.80 -8.17 -29.49
C GLN A 409 2.58 -7.92 -28.62
N ASP A 410 1.93 -6.78 -28.80
CA ASP A 410 0.70 -6.43 -28.09
C ASP A 410 -0.46 -7.35 -28.50
N MET A 411 -0.56 -7.71 -29.78
CA MET A 411 -1.55 -8.71 -30.26
C MET A 411 -1.31 -10.08 -29.63
N LEU A 412 -0.06 -10.58 -29.64
CA LEU A 412 0.27 -11.88 -29.06
C LEU A 412 0.06 -11.91 -27.54
N LEU A 413 0.34 -10.80 -26.85
CA LEU A 413 0.06 -10.65 -25.42
C LEU A 413 -1.45 -10.69 -25.15
N ARG A 414 -2.25 -9.96 -25.95
CA ARG A 414 -3.72 -9.99 -25.87
C ARG A 414 -4.27 -11.40 -26.07
N GLU A 415 -3.78 -12.14 -27.06
CA GLU A 415 -4.18 -13.51 -27.31
C GLU A 415 -3.84 -14.43 -26.13
N ARG A 416 -2.60 -14.35 -25.60
CA ARG A 416 -2.18 -15.15 -24.45
C ARG A 416 -3.01 -14.85 -23.20
N LEU A 417 -3.24 -13.59 -22.88
CA LEU A 417 -4.06 -13.18 -21.74
C LEU A 417 -5.54 -13.53 -21.95
N GLY A 418 -6.02 -13.50 -23.18
CA GLY A 418 -7.38 -13.88 -23.55
C GLY A 418 -7.70 -15.36 -23.35
N GLN A 419 -6.69 -16.21 -23.11
CA GLN A 419 -6.87 -17.62 -22.74
C GLN A 419 -7.12 -17.82 -21.24
N LEU A 420 -6.85 -16.80 -20.41
CA LEU A 420 -7.08 -16.87 -18.98
C LEU A 420 -8.58 -16.73 -18.69
N GLY A 421 -9.08 -17.54 -17.75
CA GLY A 421 -10.46 -17.51 -17.30
C GLY A 421 -10.61 -17.20 -15.80
N TYR A 422 -9.56 -17.46 -15.01
CA TYR A 422 -9.61 -17.28 -13.57
C TYR A 422 -8.28 -16.76 -13.01
N VAL A 423 -8.39 -15.98 -11.93
CA VAL A 423 -7.30 -15.52 -11.08
C VAL A 423 -7.54 -16.04 -9.68
N GLY A 424 -6.53 -16.66 -9.11
CA GLY A 424 -6.55 -17.13 -7.73
C GLY A 424 -5.30 -16.76 -6.97
N MET A 425 -5.32 -17.05 -5.67
CA MET A 425 -4.18 -16.87 -4.79
C MET A 425 -4.03 -18.07 -3.87
N LEU A 426 -2.83 -18.65 -3.86
CA LEU A 426 -2.44 -19.67 -2.91
C LEU A 426 -1.64 -19.01 -1.79
N GLN A 427 -2.23 -18.93 -0.60
CA GLN A 427 -1.68 -18.23 0.56
C GLN A 427 -1.30 -19.24 1.65
N GLU A 428 -0.05 -19.27 2.09
CA GLU A 428 0.31 -20.03 3.29
C GLU A 428 -0.27 -19.32 4.52
N ILE A 429 -1.00 -20.03 5.37
CA ILE A 429 -1.63 -19.47 6.58
C ILE A 429 -1.28 -20.24 7.86
N GLY A 430 -0.49 -21.31 7.75
CA GLY A 430 -0.14 -22.15 8.87
C GLY A 430 1.06 -21.60 9.64
N LEU A 431 0.93 -21.44 10.96
CA LEU A 431 2.06 -21.09 11.82
C LEU A 431 2.68 -22.33 12.47
N ASP A 432 4.01 -22.35 12.59
CA ASP A 432 4.74 -23.50 13.15
C ASP A 432 4.37 -23.78 14.61
N ASN A 433 4.07 -22.75 15.40
CA ASN A 433 3.63 -22.87 16.79
C ASN A 433 2.23 -23.52 16.93
N GLN A 434 1.43 -23.55 15.87
CA GLN A 434 0.09 -24.15 15.86
C GLN A 434 0.10 -25.62 15.42
N ARG A 435 1.24 -26.19 14.98
CA ARG A 435 1.31 -27.60 14.53
C ARG A 435 0.81 -28.59 15.58
N GLY A 436 0.97 -28.27 16.86
CA GLY A 436 0.47 -29.08 17.97
C GLY A 436 -1.06 -29.20 18.02
N GLU A 437 -1.80 -28.24 17.46
CA GLU A 437 -3.26 -28.15 17.49
C GLU A 437 -3.93 -29.12 16.51
N PHE A 438 -3.18 -29.64 15.54
CA PHE A 438 -3.65 -30.64 14.57
C PHE A 438 -3.54 -32.08 15.11
N ARG A 439 -3.17 -32.26 16.39
CA ARG A 439 -3.00 -33.58 17.01
C ARG A 439 -4.34 -34.09 17.56
N PHE A 440 -4.93 -35.06 16.88
CA PHE A 440 -6.07 -35.82 17.39
C PHE A 440 -5.64 -37.00 18.28
N ASP A 441 -6.56 -37.45 19.12
CA ASP A 441 -6.36 -38.55 20.07
C ASP A 441 -5.86 -39.83 19.37
N SER A 442 -4.76 -40.38 19.86
CA SER A 442 -4.01 -41.50 19.25
C SER A 442 -4.65 -42.87 19.46
N SER A 443 -5.86 -42.93 19.99
CA SER A 443 -6.57 -44.15 20.39
C SER A 443 -7.10 -44.99 19.22
N GLN A 444 -7.10 -44.47 17.99
CA GLN A 444 -7.54 -45.20 16.79
C GLN A 444 -6.35 -45.67 15.92
N THR A 445 -6.22 -46.98 15.73
CA THR A 445 -5.30 -47.60 14.77
C THR A 445 -5.79 -47.37 13.34
N HIS A 446 -5.30 -46.32 12.71
CA HIS A 446 -5.60 -46.01 11.31
C HIS A 446 -4.49 -46.53 10.38
N ASN A 447 -4.89 -47.11 9.24
CA ASN A 447 -3.96 -47.55 8.21
C ASN A 447 -3.48 -46.36 7.36
N ALA A 448 -2.20 -46.00 7.46
CA ALA A 448 -1.60 -44.89 6.69
C ALA A 448 -1.77 -45.03 5.17
N ASN A 449 -1.96 -46.25 4.64
CA ASN A 449 -2.21 -46.46 3.21
C ASN A 449 -3.53 -45.86 2.73
N ALA A 450 -4.48 -45.56 3.62
CA ALA A 450 -5.71 -44.87 3.27
C ALA A 450 -5.46 -43.45 2.70
N LEU A 451 -4.30 -42.84 3.01
CA LEU A 451 -3.93 -41.52 2.51
C LEU A 451 -3.42 -41.52 1.06
N GLN A 452 -3.21 -42.69 0.42
CA GLN A 452 -2.69 -42.76 -0.95
C GLN A 452 -3.55 -41.99 -1.96
N ARG A 453 -4.86 -41.85 -1.72
CA ARG A 453 -5.77 -41.05 -2.57
C ARG A 453 -5.45 -39.56 -2.63
N PHE A 454 -4.69 -39.05 -1.67
CA PHE A 454 -4.24 -37.66 -1.62
C PHE A 454 -2.83 -37.48 -2.19
N GLY A 455 -2.19 -38.58 -2.63
CA GLY A 455 -0.87 -38.56 -3.24
C GLY A 455 -0.92 -37.98 -4.65
N HIS A 456 0.06 -37.14 -4.97
CA HIS A 456 0.19 -36.54 -6.29
C HIS A 456 0.87 -37.50 -7.27
N ASP A 457 0.58 -37.30 -8.55
CA ASP A 457 1.36 -37.92 -9.63
C ASP A 457 2.81 -37.37 -9.61
N ILE A 458 3.75 -38.19 -10.07
CA ILE A 458 5.16 -37.85 -10.26
C ILE A 458 5.43 -37.09 -11.57
N HIS A 459 4.44 -36.99 -12.45
CA HIS A 459 4.49 -36.23 -13.70
C HIS A 459 4.29 -34.73 -13.43
N ALA A 460 5.29 -33.92 -13.85
CA ALA A 460 5.22 -32.48 -13.76
C ALA A 460 4.40 -31.92 -14.93
N ILE A 461 3.30 -31.22 -14.61
CA ILE A 461 2.49 -30.49 -15.58
C ILE A 461 3.15 -29.11 -15.80
N PRO A 462 3.49 -28.72 -17.04
CA PRO A 462 4.16 -27.47 -17.30
C PRO A 462 3.24 -26.27 -17.08
N PHE A 463 3.77 -25.19 -16.50
CA PHE A 463 3.15 -23.88 -16.40
C PHE A 463 4.23 -22.80 -16.45
N GLU A 464 3.86 -21.56 -16.74
CA GLU A 464 4.79 -20.44 -16.83
C GLU A 464 5.00 -19.79 -15.45
N ILE A 465 6.25 -19.44 -15.12
CA ILE A 465 6.56 -18.65 -13.92
C ILE A 465 6.97 -17.26 -14.37
N GLU A 466 6.09 -16.29 -14.13
CA GLU A 466 6.39 -14.88 -14.34
C GLU A 466 6.89 -14.25 -13.06
N THR A 467 7.80 -13.29 -13.19
CA THR A 467 8.39 -12.60 -12.02
C THR A 467 8.01 -11.14 -12.05
N LEU A 468 7.46 -10.67 -10.95
CA LEU A 468 7.04 -9.29 -10.79
C LEU A 468 8.25 -8.45 -10.36
N HIS A 469 8.84 -7.74 -11.32
CA HIS A 469 10.03 -6.90 -11.09
C HIS A 469 9.60 -5.48 -10.70
N TYR A 470 9.94 -5.04 -9.49
CA TYR A 470 9.60 -3.72 -8.94
C TYR A 470 10.65 -2.65 -9.14
N VAL A 471 11.85 -3.06 -9.51
CA VAL A 471 12.93 -2.19 -9.94
C VAL A 471 13.46 -2.84 -11.20
N GLN A 472 13.76 -2.07 -12.23
CA GLN A 472 14.55 -2.58 -13.34
C GLN A 472 15.96 -2.88 -12.79
N LEU A 473 16.13 -4.09 -12.25
CA LEU A 473 17.32 -4.53 -11.51
C LEU A 473 18.57 -4.59 -12.39
N ARG A 474 18.40 -4.46 -13.70
CA ARG A 474 19.50 -4.47 -14.66
C ARG A 474 19.51 -3.15 -15.40
N LYS A 475 20.58 -2.39 -15.15
CA LYS A 475 20.96 -1.24 -15.99
C LYS A 475 21.33 -1.67 -17.42
N GLU A 476 21.52 -2.97 -17.67
CA GLU A 476 22.17 -3.50 -18.86
C GLU A 476 21.74 -4.93 -19.24
N ALA A 477 21.92 -5.28 -20.52
CA ALA A 477 21.69 -6.62 -21.02
C ALA A 477 22.79 -7.60 -20.56
N ARG A 478 22.43 -8.88 -20.39
CA ARG A 478 23.36 -9.98 -20.16
C ARG A 478 23.46 -10.86 -21.40
N TYR A 479 24.66 -11.36 -21.66
CA TYR A 479 24.96 -12.20 -22.81
C TYR A 479 25.46 -13.56 -22.36
N VAL A 480 24.97 -14.62 -22.99
CA VAL A 480 25.47 -15.97 -22.75
C VAL A 480 26.88 -16.05 -23.31
N HIS A 481 27.84 -16.25 -22.42
CA HIS A 481 29.23 -16.43 -22.79
C HIS A 481 29.84 -17.41 -21.82
N LYS A 482 30.29 -18.57 -22.32
CA LYS A 482 30.93 -19.61 -21.52
C LYS A 482 32.44 -19.53 -21.71
N THR A 483 33.14 -19.07 -20.68
CA THR A 483 34.60 -19.04 -20.61
C THR A 483 35.07 -19.56 -19.25
N ALA A 484 36.31 -20.06 -19.19
CA ALA A 484 36.89 -20.53 -17.95
C ALA A 484 37.15 -19.35 -17.01
N ILE A 485 36.83 -19.54 -15.72
CA ILE A 485 37.03 -18.55 -14.67
C ILE A 485 37.68 -19.21 -13.45
N VAL A 486 38.55 -18.47 -12.77
CA VAL A 486 39.11 -18.87 -11.48
C VAL A 486 38.73 -17.82 -10.45
N ILE A 487 38.13 -18.26 -9.34
CA ILE A 487 37.86 -17.40 -8.19
C ILE A 487 38.92 -17.66 -7.13
N ARG A 488 39.43 -16.60 -6.50
CA ARG A 488 40.25 -16.68 -5.29
C ARG A 488 39.58 -15.96 -4.13
N HIS A 489 39.49 -16.65 -3.00
CA HIS A 489 38.93 -16.13 -1.74
C HIS A 489 39.58 -16.84 -0.55
N GLN A 490 40.06 -16.08 0.44
CA GLN A 490 40.68 -16.58 1.67
C GLN A 490 41.72 -17.70 1.40
N ASP A 491 42.68 -17.41 0.51
CA ASP A 491 43.79 -18.28 0.08
C ASP A 491 43.44 -19.60 -0.65
N ARG A 492 42.15 -19.84 -0.93
CA ARG A 492 41.72 -20.96 -1.78
C ARG A 492 41.28 -20.48 -3.16
N ALA A 493 41.46 -21.34 -4.16
CA ALA A 493 41.00 -21.11 -5.52
C ALA A 493 39.89 -22.10 -5.90
N TRP A 494 38.90 -21.63 -6.66
CA TRP A 494 37.83 -22.44 -7.24
C TRP A 494 37.83 -22.28 -8.75
N LEU A 495 37.69 -23.39 -9.44
CA LEU A 495 37.57 -23.44 -10.90
C LEU A 495 36.11 -23.50 -11.31
N GLY A 496 35.80 -22.86 -12.44
CA GLY A 496 34.46 -22.87 -12.98
C GLY A 496 34.37 -22.27 -14.38
N TRP A 497 33.15 -21.97 -14.78
CA TRP A 497 32.85 -21.28 -16.03
C TRP A 497 31.81 -20.17 -15.85
N THR A 498 31.90 -19.15 -16.69
CA THR A 498 30.83 -18.15 -16.82
C THR A 498 29.60 -18.78 -17.48
N ARG A 499 28.41 -18.40 -17.01
CA ARG A 499 27.12 -18.73 -17.62
C ARG A 499 26.59 -17.56 -18.42
N ASP A 500 26.63 -16.37 -17.82
CA ASP A 500 26.36 -15.12 -18.48
C ASP A 500 27.34 -14.03 -18.01
N ILE A 501 27.54 -13.04 -18.88
CA ILE A 501 28.37 -11.87 -18.63
C ILE A 501 27.58 -10.60 -18.93
N SER A 502 27.94 -9.54 -18.26
CA SER A 502 27.46 -8.17 -18.47
C SER A 502 28.55 -7.20 -18.09
N THR A 503 28.29 -5.91 -18.27
CA THR A 503 29.27 -4.83 -18.06
C THR A 503 29.58 -4.64 -16.57
N HIS A 504 28.62 -4.86 -15.68
CA HIS A 504 28.69 -4.70 -14.22
C HIS A 504 28.70 -6.02 -13.45
N GLY A 505 28.56 -7.17 -14.11
CA GLY A 505 28.41 -8.44 -13.38
C GLY A 505 28.46 -9.68 -14.24
N MET A 506 28.49 -10.83 -13.59
CA MET A 506 28.46 -12.14 -14.24
C MET A 506 27.80 -13.18 -13.36
N GLN A 507 27.17 -14.18 -13.99
CA GLN A 507 26.79 -15.42 -13.33
C GLN A 507 27.82 -16.48 -13.69
N ILE A 508 28.25 -17.24 -12.69
CA ILE A 508 29.25 -18.28 -12.86
C ILE A 508 28.84 -19.56 -12.14
N GLU A 509 29.43 -20.66 -12.56
CA GLU A 509 29.21 -21.98 -12.02
C GLU A 509 30.56 -22.63 -11.74
N LEU A 510 30.72 -23.12 -10.51
CA LEU A 510 31.92 -23.74 -9.98
C LEU A 510 31.81 -25.26 -9.99
N GLU A 511 32.95 -25.91 -10.09
CA GLU A 511 33.08 -27.37 -9.99
C GLU A 511 32.82 -27.88 -8.56
N GLU A 512 33.13 -27.05 -7.55
CA GLU A 512 32.97 -27.37 -6.13
C GLU A 512 32.18 -26.27 -5.39
N PRO A 513 31.47 -26.60 -4.30
CA PRO A 513 30.78 -25.61 -3.47
C PRO A 513 31.70 -24.50 -2.96
N PHE A 514 31.24 -23.25 -3.09
CA PHE A 514 31.93 -22.06 -2.59
C PHE A 514 31.74 -21.89 -1.07
N SER A 515 32.79 -21.47 -0.37
CA SER A 515 32.79 -21.35 1.10
C SER A 515 32.59 -19.92 1.64
N GLY A 516 32.47 -18.90 0.79
CA GLY A 516 32.22 -17.51 1.23
C GLY A 516 30.74 -17.16 1.40
N GLU A 517 30.48 -15.93 1.86
CA GLU A 517 29.16 -15.39 2.17
C GLU A 517 28.76 -14.24 1.24
N LYS A 518 27.45 -13.94 1.19
CA LYS A 518 26.93 -12.81 0.42
C LYS A 518 27.56 -11.52 0.95
N GLY A 519 28.10 -10.71 0.05
CA GLY A 519 28.77 -9.45 0.36
C GLY A 519 30.29 -9.53 0.31
N ASP A 520 30.88 -10.73 0.31
CA ASP A 520 32.33 -10.94 0.23
C ASP A 520 32.92 -10.36 -1.06
N ILE A 521 34.12 -9.81 -0.96
CA ILE A 521 34.91 -9.37 -2.11
C ILE A 521 35.87 -10.50 -2.48
N ILE A 522 35.73 -10.97 -3.71
CA ILE A 522 36.50 -12.08 -4.28
C ILE A 522 37.35 -11.59 -5.45
N GLN A 523 38.46 -12.27 -5.70
CA GLN A 523 39.27 -12.02 -6.89
C GLN A 523 38.87 -12.99 -8.00
N VAL A 524 38.63 -12.45 -9.19
CA VAL A 524 38.27 -13.18 -10.39
C VAL A 524 39.41 -13.11 -11.40
N ALA A 525 39.78 -14.25 -11.94
CA ALA A 525 40.67 -14.38 -13.09
C ALA A 525 39.93 -14.99 -14.28
N LEU A 526 40.19 -14.46 -15.49
CA LEU A 526 39.63 -14.93 -16.76
C LEU A 526 40.76 -15.35 -17.72
N PRO A 527 41.38 -16.52 -17.52
CA PRO A 527 42.64 -16.89 -18.18
C PRO A 527 42.58 -16.84 -19.71
N ARG A 528 41.51 -17.38 -20.31
CA ARG A 528 41.34 -17.39 -21.77
C ARG A 528 41.13 -16.01 -22.37
N LEU A 529 40.54 -15.10 -21.61
CA LEU A 529 40.28 -13.73 -22.08
C LEU A 529 41.52 -12.85 -21.88
N GLN A 530 42.35 -13.14 -20.86
CA GLN A 530 43.64 -12.48 -20.67
C GLN A 530 44.56 -12.64 -21.89
N ASP A 531 44.58 -13.82 -22.52
CA ASP A 531 45.38 -14.09 -23.72
C ASP A 531 44.98 -13.21 -24.92
N LEU A 532 43.71 -12.81 -24.97
CA LEU A 532 43.12 -11.96 -26.02
C LEU A 532 43.29 -10.46 -25.74
N ALA A 533 43.32 -10.06 -24.47
CA ALA A 533 43.42 -8.66 -24.04
C ALA A 533 44.73 -8.39 -23.29
N ARG A 534 45.85 -8.40 -24.03
CA ARG A 534 47.20 -8.23 -23.46
C ARG A 534 47.45 -6.87 -22.81
N ASN A 535 46.60 -5.87 -23.11
CA ASN A 535 46.68 -4.51 -22.58
C ASN A 535 45.84 -4.28 -21.30
N MET A 536 45.15 -5.31 -20.78
CA MET A 536 44.30 -5.21 -19.59
C MET A 536 44.61 -6.36 -18.62
N ASP A 537 44.62 -6.09 -17.31
CA ASP A 537 44.75 -7.15 -16.30
C ASP A 537 43.38 -7.76 -15.98
N LEU A 538 43.16 -8.98 -16.46
CA LEU A 538 41.98 -9.80 -16.23
C LEU A 538 42.25 -10.97 -15.26
N GLN A 539 43.38 -10.96 -14.54
CA GLN A 539 43.75 -11.99 -13.56
C GLN A 539 43.37 -11.60 -12.12
N HIS A 540 43.23 -10.31 -11.83
CA HIS A 540 42.98 -9.79 -10.48
C HIS A 540 41.76 -8.88 -10.42
N LEU A 541 40.63 -9.32 -10.97
CA LEU A 541 39.42 -8.51 -11.03
C LEU A 541 38.64 -8.59 -9.70
N PRO A 542 38.43 -7.48 -8.98
CA PRO A 542 37.69 -7.50 -7.73
C PRO A 542 36.18 -7.51 -7.99
N TYR A 543 35.50 -8.58 -7.56
CA TYR A 543 34.06 -8.71 -7.65
C TYR A 543 33.46 -8.92 -6.26
N ARG A 544 32.28 -8.36 -6.03
CA ARG A 544 31.46 -8.61 -4.86
C ARG A 544 30.49 -9.75 -5.13
N LEU A 545 30.40 -10.69 -4.19
CA LEU A 545 29.44 -11.77 -4.21
C LEU A 545 28.03 -11.27 -3.85
N VAL A 546 27.10 -11.36 -4.79
CA VAL A 546 25.72 -10.86 -4.65
C VAL A 546 24.76 -11.95 -4.17
N SER A 547 24.90 -13.17 -4.67
CA SER A 547 24.07 -14.30 -4.25
C SER A 547 24.72 -15.64 -4.58
N LEU A 548 24.29 -16.66 -3.84
CA LEU A 548 24.64 -18.07 -3.98
C LEU A 548 23.36 -18.89 -4.19
N ASN A 549 23.42 -19.96 -4.98
CA ASN A 549 22.35 -20.97 -4.95
C ASN A 549 22.49 -21.90 -3.73
N LEU A 550 21.48 -22.72 -3.45
CA LEU A 550 21.46 -23.64 -2.29
C LEU A 550 22.63 -24.63 -2.29
N SER A 551 23.07 -25.11 -3.46
CA SER A 551 24.25 -26.00 -3.59
C SER A 551 25.59 -25.27 -3.50
N ARG A 552 25.59 -23.93 -3.41
CA ARG A 552 26.75 -23.04 -3.39
C ARG A 552 27.70 -23.19 -4.60
N THR A 553 27.23 -23.74 -5.71
CA THR A 553 28.02 -23.92 -6.94
C THR A 553 27.72 -22.86 -7.98
N VAL A 554 26.57 -22.17 -7.90
CA VAL A 554 26.24 -21.06 -8.81
C VAL A 554 26.31 -19.75 -8.04
N LEU A 555 27.14 -18.83 -8.54
CA LEU A 555 27.45 -17.54 -7.91
C LEU A 555 27.01 -16.40 -8.82
N HIS A 556 26.47 -15.35 -8.22
CA HIS A 556 26.21 -14.09 -8.91
C HIS A 556 27.17 -13.02 -8.41
N LEU A 557 27.92 -12.43 -9.34
CA LEU A 557 28.96 -11.47 -9.03
C LEU A 557 28.62 -10.09 -9.61
N CYS A 558 29.00 -9.04 -8.89
CA CYS A 558 28.95 -7.64 -9.31
C CYS A 558 30.34 -7.03 -9.18
N ILE A 559 30.70 -6.07 -10.02
CA ILE A 559 31.97 -5.34 -9.89
C ILE A 559 32.09 -4.69 -8.51
N GLU A 560 33.31 -4.66 -7.97
CA GLU A 560 33.59 -3.90 -6.75
C GLU A 560 34.07 -2.48 -7.10
N GLY A 561 33.47 -1.47 -6.48
CA GLY A 561 33.81 -0.06 -6.69
C GLY A 561 33.10 0.61 -7.87
N THR A 562 33.69 1.67 -8.42
CA THR A 562 33.10 2.49 -9.49
C THR A 562 33.40 1.91 -10.89
N ALA A 563 32.37 1.83 -11.74
CA ALA A 563 32.46 1.28 -13.10
C ALA A 563 33.59 1.87 -13.96
N GLU A 564 33.83 3.17 -13.87
CA GLU A 564 34.90 3.88 -14.60
C GLU A 564 36.31 3.37 -14.27
N ARG A 565 36.52 2.89 -13.04
CA ARG A 565 37.84 2.45 -12.53
C ARG A 565 38.01 0.93 -12.56
N HIS A 566 36.94 0.18 -12.85
CA HIS A 566 36.98 -1.26 -12.81
C HIS A 566 37.40 -1.83 -14.17
N ILE A 567 38.59 -2.46 -14.24
CA ILE A 567 39.18 -2.98 -15.48
C ILE A 567 38.25 -3.98 -16.18
N GLY A 568 37.60 -4.87 -15.41
CA GLY A 568 36.67 -5.84 -15.95
C GLY A 568 35.43 -5.20 -16.58
N HIS A 569 34.98 -4.04 -16.08
CA HIS A 569 33.84 -3.33 -16.65
C HIS A 569 34.22 -2.75 -18.01
N GLN A 570 35.36 -2.06 -18.09
CA GLN A 570 35.89 -1.52 -19.36
C GLN A 570 36.08 -2.63 -20.41
N PHE A 571 36.64 -3.78 -20.00
CA PHE A 571 36.86 -4.91 -20.88
C PHE A 571 35.54 -5.49 -21.41
N PHE A 572 34.57 -5.77 -20.53
CA PHE A 572 33.29 -6.34 -20.97
C PHE A 572 32.47 -5.34 -21.79
N SER A 573 32.57 -4.02 -21.53
CA SER A 573 31.97 -3.00 -22.39
C SER A 573 32.48 -3.12 -23.83
N LEU A 574 33.81 -3.16 -24.01
CA LEU A 574 34.45 -3.30 -25.31
C LEU A 574 34.12 -4.65 -25.97
N LEU A 575 34.16 -5.74 -25.21
CA LEU A 575 33.87 -7.08 -25.71
C LEU A 575 32.42 -7.18 -26.21
N ILE A 576 31.48 -6.61 -25.47
CA ILE A 576 30.06 -6.61 -25.82
C ILE A 576 29.80 -5.72 -27.04
N GLU A 577 30.32 -4.49 -27.04
CA GLU A 577 30.16 -3.53 -28.14
C GLU A 577 30.72 -4.07 -29.47
N SER A 578 31.90 -4.68 -29.44
CA SER A 578 32.56 -5.23 -30.63
C SER A 578 31.95 -6.54 -31.15
N ASN A 579 31.17 -7.26 -30.33
CA ASN A 579 30.64 -8.59 -30.67
C ASN A 579 29.11 -8.70 -30.58
N GLN A 580 28.37 -7.58 -30.67
CA GLN A 580 26.90 -7.58 -30.56
C GLN A 580 26.20 -8.60 -31.46
N ASN A 581 26.73 -8.85 -32.67
CA ASN A 581 26.15 -9.80 -33.63
C ASN A 581 26.51 -11.28 -33.36
N LYS A 582 27.48 -11.56 -32.48
CA LYS A 582 27.99 -12.91 -32.16
C LYS A 582 27.58 -13.37 -30.75
N LEU A 583 27.42 -12.43 -29.83
CA LEU A 583 26.97 -12.71 -28.47
C LEU A 583 25.46 -12.94 -28.47
N LYS A 584 25.04 -14.14 -28.08
CA LYS A 584 23.61 -14.43 -27.90
C LYS A 584 23.17 -13.73 -26.61
N PRO A 585 22.24 -12.75 -26.67
CA PRO A 585 21.64 -12.25 -25.44
C PRO A 585 21.06 -13.45 -24.70
N THR A 586 21.20 -13.46 -23.37
CA THR A 586 20.53 -14.47 -22.55
C THR A 586 19.07 -14.49 -22.95
N LYS A 587 18.55 -15.67 -23.34
CA LYS A 587 17.12 -15.85 -23.54
C LYS A 587 16.48 -15.51 -22.21
N GLU A 588 16.05 -14.26 -22.04
CA GLU A 588 14.89 -14.01 -21.23
C GLU A 588 13.85 -14.97 -21.80
N HIS A 589 13.34 -15.88 -20.96
CA HIS A 589 12.16 -16.69 -21.30
C HIS A 589 11.22 -15.80 -22.09
N LYS A 590 10.59 -16.28 -23.18
CA LYS A 590 9.72 -15.48 -24.07
C LYS A 590 8.77 -14.61 -23.22
N ARG A 591 9.24 -13.43 -22.84
CA ARG A 591 8.56 -12.54 -21.91
C ARG A 591 7.85 -11.60 -22.83
N TYR A 592 6.55 -11.78 -22.95
CA TYR A 592 5.75 -10.77 -23.60
C TYR A 592 6.01 -9.46 -22.86
N ARG A 593 6.47 -8.44 -23.58
CA ARG A 593 6.70 -7.13 -23.00
C ARG A 593 5.38 -6.67 -22.37
N GLY A 594 5.39 -6.38 -21.07
CA GLY A 594 4.19 -6.00 -20.34
C GLY A 594 3.40 -7.14 -19.69
N MET A 595 3.78 -8.42 -19.85
CA MET A 595 3.10 -9.56 -19.20
C MET A 595 2.97 -9.39 -17.69
N ALA A 596 4.10 -9.15 -16.99
CA ALA A 596 4.08 -8.98 -15.54
C ALA A 596 3.20 -7.81 -15.08
N ARG A 597 3.14 -6.72 -15.86
CA ARG A 597 2.24 -5.58 -15.60
C ARG A 597 0.77 -5.97 -15.80
N ALA A 598 0.46 -6.68 -16.89
CA ALA A 598 -0.90 -7.14 -17.18
C ALA A 598 -1.41 -8.14 -16.13
N LEU A 599 -0.58 -9.11 -15.73
CA LEU A 599 -0.89 -10.06 -14.65
C LEU A 599 -1.06 -9.36 -13.30
N ARG A 600 -0.23 -8.35 -13.00
CA ARG A 600 -0.43 -7.47 -11.86
C ARG A 600 -1.81 -6.83 -11.91
N ASN A 601 -2.15 -6.19 -13.03
CA ASN A 601 -3.39 -5.43 -13.18
C ASN A 601 -4.60 -6.36 -12.98
N LEU A 602 -4.59 -7.54 -13.61
CA LEU A 602 -5.56 -8.60 -13.38
C LEU A 602 -5.69 -8.93 -11.89
N TYR A 603 -4.59 -9.25 -11.23
CA TYR A 603 -4.62 -9.59 -9.79
C TYR A 603 -5.14 -8.46 -8.90
N THR A 604 -4.78 -7.20 -9.15
CA THR A 604 -5.23 -6.06 -8.33
C THR A 604 -6.73 -5.81 -8.41
N HIS A 605 -7.42 -6.23 -9.47
CA HIS A 605 -8.89 -6.18 -9.55
C HIS A 605 -9.56 -7.18 -8.59
N HIS A 606 -8.86 -8.26 -8.24
CA HIS A 606 -9.35 -9.26 -7.32
C HIS A 606 -8.90 -8.95 -5.90
N LEU A 607 -7.61 -8.82 -5.61
CA LEU A 607 -7.05 -8.54 -4.27
C LEU A 607 -7.76 -9.33 -3.14
N PHE A 608 -7.22 -10.51 -2.80
CA PHE A 608 -7.88 -11.41 -1.84
C PHE A 608 -7.58 -11.09 -0.36
N ASN A 609 -6.39 -10.56 -0.06
CA ASN A 609 -5.99 -10.13 1.29
C ASN A 609 -6.11 -8.61 1.43
N THR A 610 -6.13 -8.11 2.66
CA THR A 610 -6.26 -6.67 2.93
C THR A 610 -4.90 -6.06 3.30
N PRO A 611 -4.27 -5.24 2.43
CA PRO A 611 -3.02 -4.56 2.74
C PRO A 611 -3.20 -3.47 3.79
N VAL A 612 -2.24 -3.33 4.70
CA VAL A 612 -2.15 -2.27 5.72
C VAL A 612 -0.88 -1.48 5.51
N TYR A 613 -0.93 -0.16 5.57
CA TYR A 613 0.25 0.68 5.39
C TYR A 613 0.56 1.43 6.68
N VAL A 614 1.82 1.28 7.13
CA VAL A 614 2.36 2.01 8.26
C VAL A 614 3.21 3.15 7.73
N ASN A 615 2.84 4.37 8.08
CA ASN A 615 3.60 5.56 7.72
C ASN A 615 4.31 6.16 8.92
N LYS A 616 5.33 6.98 8.65
CA LYS A 616 6.08 7.76 9.63
C LYS A 616 6.11 9.22 9.18
N LEU A 617 4.93 9.81 8.99
CA LEU A 617 4.78 11.21 8.61
C LEU A 617 4.82 12.09 9.87
N ASN A 618 5.85 12.93 10.01
CA ASN A 618 6.00 13.92 11.09
C ASN A 618 5.71 13.39 12.51
N GLY A 619 6.17 12.17 12.84
CA GLY A 619 5.88 11.55 14.13
C GLY A 619 6.33 10.09 14.25
N PRO A 620 5.88 9.37 15.30
CA PRO A 620 6.10 7.93 15.42
C PRO A 620 5.34 7.17 14.32
N PRO A 621 5.82 5.98 13.92
CA PRO A 621 5.12 5.19 12.91
C PRO A 621 3.71 4.81 13.37
N ARG A 622 2.73 4.90 12.47
CA ARG A 622 1.33 4.52 12.72
C ARG A 622 0.65 3.94 11.48
N PRO A 623 -0.37 3.09 11.63
CA PRO A 623 -1.23 2.70 10.51
C PRO A 623 -1.89 3.94 9.92
N ALA A 624 -1.94 4.03 8.60
CA ALA A 624 -2.41 5.23 7.92
C ALA A 624 -3.38 4.94 6.76
N ALA A 625 -3.23 3.80 6.12
CA ALA A 625 -4.06 3.42 4.99
C ALA A 625 -4.30 1.90 4.95
N LEU A 626 -5.40 1.53 4.30
CA LEU A 626 -5.80 0.17 4.00
C LEU A 626 -6.09 0.03 2.51
N GLY A 627 -5.58 -1.02 1.88
CA GLY A 627 -5.99 -1.39 0.52
C GLY A 627 -7.36 -2.05 0.54
N LEU A 628 -8.27 -1.59 -0.31
CA LEU A 628 -9.60 -2.17 -0.47
C LEU A 628 -9.75 -2.81 -1.84
N ALA A 629 -10.20 -4.05 -1.85
CA ALA A 629 -10.63 -4.72 -3.06
C ALA A 629 -11.92 -4.05 -3.62
N PRO A 630 -12.15 -4.08 -4.94
CA PRO A 630 -13.37 -3.54 -5.54
C PRO A 630 -14.67 -4.17 -5.02
N ARG A 631 -14.60 -5.43 -4.56
CA ARG A 631 -15.72 -6.14 -3.93
C ARG A 631 -15.43 -6.36 -2.44
N PRO A 632 -16.44 -6.27 -1.55
CA PRO A 632 -16.25 -6.55 -0.13
C PRO A 632 -15.64 -7.93 0.11
N ARG A 633 -14.63 -7.98 0.98
CA ARG A 633 -14.00 -9.21 1.47
C ARG A 633 -14.53 -9.56 2.87
N SER A 634 -14.20 -10.75 3.38
CA SER A 634 -14.76 -11.26 4.64
C SER A 634 -14.48 -10.35 5.85
N LEU A 635 -13.36 -9.62 5.85
CA LEU A 635 -13.00 -8.66 6.90
C LEU A 635 -13.66 -7.27 6.74
N ALA A 636 -14.44 -7.02 5.68
CA ALA A 636 -14.99 -5.69 5.42
C ALA A 636 -15.89 -5.20 6.57
N GLY A 637 -16.74 -6.07 7.13
CA GLY A 637 -17.59 -5.73 8.27
C GLY A 637 -16.77 -5.35 9.52
N LEU A 638 -15.76 -6.16 9.84
CA LEU A 638 -14.84 -5.92 10.96
C LEU A 638 -14.13 -4.56 10.84
N LEU A 639 -13.64 -4.23 9.65
CA LEU A 639 -12.90 -2.99 9.37
C LEU A 639 -13.79 -1.75 9.28
N GLN A 640 -15.10 -1.91 9.12
CA GLN A 640 -16.06 -0.79 9.10
C GLN A 640 -16.70 -0.53 10.47
N ALA A 641 -16.73 -1.54 11.36
CA ALA A 641 -17.51 -1.52 12.60
C ALA A 641 -17.22 -0.33 13.53
N CYS A 642 -15.97 0.15 13.56
CA CYS A 642 -15.52 1.25 14.44
C CYS A 642 -15.18 2.54 13.67
N ALA A 643 -15.48 2.63 12.38
CA ALA A 643 -15.12 3.81 11.58
C ALA A 643 -16.00 5.01 11.97
N GLU A 644 -15.38 6.09 12.44
CA GLU A 644 -16.10 7.29 12.85
C GLU A 644 -16.22 8.34 11.74
N GLN A 645 -15.36 8.23 10.73
CA GLN A 645 -15.30 9.14 9.61
C GLN A 645 -15.85 8.49 8.34
N GLU A 646 -16.67 9.25 7.61
CA GLU A 646 -17.16 8.82 6.30
C GLU A 646 -15.98 8.51 5.37
N LYS A 647 -16.01 7.33 4.73
CA LYS A 647 -14.99 6.79 3.81
C LYS A 647 -13.69 6.30 4.46
N HIS A 648 -13.60 6.27 5.79
CA HIS A 648 -12.51 5.61 6.49
C HIS A 648 -12.87 4.18 6.87
N LEU A 649 -11.82 3.42 7.18
CA LEU A 649 -11.89 2.13 7.84
C LEU A 649 -11.21 2.26 9.20
N ASN A 650 -11.42 1.28 10.07
CA ASN A 650 -10.92 1.33 11.43
C ASN A 650 -10.22 0.03 11.81
N LEU A 651 -9.00 0.17 12.36
CA LEU A 651 -8.15 -0.94 12.76
C LEU A 651 -8.19 -1.25 14.27
N TYR A 652 -9.06 -0.59 15.04
CA TYR A 652 -9.21 -0.80 16.48
C TYR A 652 -9.46 -2.28 16.83
N PRO A 653 -10.33 -3.03 16.10
CA PRO A 653 -10.58 -4.43 16.44
C PRO A 653 -9.33 -5.33 16.34
N LEU A 654 -8.32 -4.93 15.58
CA LEU A 654 -7.07 -5.69 15.40
C LEU A 654 -5.95 -5.22 16.33
N PHE A 655 -5.83 -3.90 16.52
CA PHE A 655 -4.62 -3.29 17.08
C PHE A 655 -4.83 -2.56 18.40
N GLN A 656 -5.99 -2.69 19.05
CA GLN A 656 -6.23 -2.09 20.36
C GLN A 656 -5.17 -2.48 21.43
N GLY A 657 -4.89 -1.55 22.36
CA GLY A 657 -3.97 -1.77 23.47
C GLY A 657 -2.52 -2.00 23.04
N THR A 658 -1.89 -3.06 23.55
CA THR A 658 -0.49 -3.40 23.26
C THR A 658 -0.30 -4.12 21.92
N LEU A 659 -1.39 -4.55 21.27
CA LEU A 659 -1.34 -5.28 20.00
C LEU A 659 -0.74 -4.44 18.87
N LEU A 660 -1.06 -3.14 18.78
CA LEU A 660 -0.43 -2.24 17.79
C LEU A 660 1.10 -2.28 17.86
N LYS A 661 1.65 -2.19 19.07
CA LYS A 661 3.10 -2.21 19.28
C LYS A 661 3.67 -3.59 18.95
N THR A 662 3.00 -4.65 19.38
CA THR A 662 3.50 -6.03 19.26
C THR A 662 3.47 -6.53 17.82
N LEU A 663 2.38 -6.25 17.08
CA LEU A 663 2.14 -6.77 15.74
C LEU A 663 2.75 -5.90 14.62
N LEU A 664 2.86 -4.59 14.82
CA LEU A 664 3.32 -3.67 13.77
C LEU A 664 4.60 -2.92 14.17
N LEU A 665 4.59 -2.19 15.28
CA LEU A 665 5.65 -1.20 15.55
C LEU A 665 6.97 -1.81 16.02
N ASN A 666 6.95 -2.87 16.82
CA ASN A 666 8.15 -3.56 17.28
C ASN A 666 8.80 -4.37 16.14
N PRO A 667 8.05 -5.20 15.38
CA PRO A 667 8.59 -5.90 14.20
C PRO A 667 9.27 -4.96 13.21
N LEU A 668 8.65 -3.81 12.89
CA LEU A 668 9.23 -2.84 11.95
C LEU A 668 10.55 -2.19 12.43
N ARG A 669 10.90 -2.31 13.71
CA ARG A 669 12.19 -1.84 14.23
C ARG A 669 13.31 -2.85 13.99
N THR A 670 12.98 -4.14 13.91
CA THR A 670 13.94 -5.25 13.81
C THR A 670 14.04 -5.81 12.40
N ILE A 671 12.92 -5.91 11.69
CA ILE A 671 12.84 -6.46 10.33
C ILE A 671 13.61 -5.59 9.34
N GLU A 672 14.45 -6.23 8.52
CA GLU A 672 15.08 -5.65 7.35
C GLU A 672 14.21 -5.80 6.09
N ARG A 673 14.57 -5.11 5.01
CA ARG A 673 13.79 -5.14 3.77
C ARG A 673 13.78 -6.54 3.15
N GLU A 674 14.87 -7.27 3.25
CA GLU A 674 15.08 -8.57 2.60
C GLU A 674 14.54 -9.75 3.42
N ASP A 675 14.14 -9.51 4.67
CA ASP A 675 13.59 -10.52 5.55
C ASP A 675 12.20 -10.99 5.09
N LYS A 676 11.86 -12.21 5.53
CA LYS A 676 10.49 -12.72 5.40
C LYS A 676 9.53 -11.90 6.27
N PRO A 677 8.24 -11.82 5.90
CA PRO A 677 7.24 -11.21 6.77
C PRO A 677 7.23 -11.88 8.14
N GLU A 678 7.12 -11.08 9.21
CA GLU A 678 6.74 -11.60 10.52
C GLU A 678 5.21 -11.75 10.56
N GLU A 679 4.72 -12.88 11.05
CA GLU A 679 3.30 -13.23 11.02
C GLU A 679 2.83 -13.71 12.40
N GLU A 680 1.71 -13.17 12.87
CA GLU A 680 1.04 -13.58 14.11
C GLU A 680 -0.48 -13.65 13.91
N GLU A 681 -1.13 -14.63 14.54
CA GLU A 681 -2.58 -14.81 14.47
C GLU A 681 -3.26 -14.10 15.65
N VAL A 682 -4.29 -13.30 15.36
CA VAL A 682 -5.08 -12.56 16.33
C VAL A 682 -6.50 -13.11 16.39
N TYR A 683 -6.97 -13.41 17.60
CA TYR A 683 -8.36 -13.77 17.88
C TYR A 683 -9.13 -12.54 18.34
N ILE A 684 -10.28 -12.31 17.72
CA ILE A 684 -11.10 -11.13 17.92
C ILE A 684 -12.54 -11.58 18.21
N ALA A 685 -13.08 -11.13 19.33
CA ALA A 685 -14.49 -11.28 19.68
C ALA A 685 -15.20 -9.93 19.50
N GLY A 686 -16.15 -9.86 18.57
CA GLY A 686 -17.07 -8.74 18.41
C GLY A 686 -18.33 -9.00 19.23
N LEU A 687 -18.57 -8.20 20.27
CA LEU A 687 -19.66 -8.42 21.21
C LEU A 687 -20.86 -7.54 20.87
N HIS A 688 -22.06 -8.13 20.84
CA HIS A 688 -23.29 -7.36 20.69
C HIS A 688 -23.63 -6.67 22.01
N THR A 689 -23.65 -5.33 22.01
CA THR A 689 -24.05 -4.53 23.16
C THR A 689 -25.48 -4.04 23.00
N LYS A 690 -26.22 -3.92 24.11
CA LYS A 690 -27.61 -3.39 24.10
C LYS A 690 -27.69 -1.93 23.65
N SER A 691 -26.60 -1.18 23.76
CA SER A 691 -26.49 0.23 23.34
C SER A 691 -26.15 0.40 21.86
N GLY A 692 -25.84 -0.67 21.13
CA GLY A 692 -25.39 -0.61 19.74
C GLY A 692 -23.94 -0.12 19.57
N THR A 693 -23.20 0.10 20.67
CA THR A 693 -21.79 0.50 20.62
C THR A 693 -20.91 -0.72 20.31
N PRO A 694 -20.02 -0.66 19.32
CA PRO A 694 -19.13 -1.78 19.01
C PRO A 694 -18.19 -2.05 20.17
N LEU A 695 -18.15 -3.31 20.64
CA LEU A 695 -17.24 -3.76 21.69
C LEU A 695 -16.40 -4.93 21.18
N PHE A 696 -15.09 -4.74 21.11
CA PHE A 696 -14.16 -5.75 20.64
C PHE A 696 -13.20 -6.20 21.74
N ARG A 697 -12.91 -7.50 21.80
CA ARG A 697 -11.84 -8.08 22.63
C ARG A 697 -10.88 -8.85 21.74
N SER A 698 -9.62 -8.48 21.76
CA SER A 698 -8.61 -9.02 20.85
C SER A 698 -7.40 -9.52 21.61
N GLN A 699 -6.90 -10.70 21.26
CA GLN A 699 -5.73 -11.33 21.89
C GLN A 699 -4.93 -12.12 20.86
N LEU A 700 -3.62 -12.23 21.07
CA LEU A 700 -2.77 -13.10 20.23
C LEU A 700 -3.15 -14.56 20.47
N ALA A 701 -3.25 -15.34 19.40
CA ALA A 701 -3.46 -16.78 19.49
C ALA A 701 -2.33 -17.47 20.27
N SER A 702 -1.11 -16.92 20.20
CA SER A 702 0.08 -17.39 20.94
C SER A 702 0.02 -17.09 22.45
N SER A 703 -0.87 -16.19 22.91
CA SER A 703 -1.00 -15.83 24.33
C SER A 703 -1.84 -16.80 25.16
N PHE A 704 -2.61 -17.68 24.53
CA PHE A 704 -3.40 -18.70 25.22
C PHE A 704 -2.53 -19.87 25.68
N ALA A 705 -2.71 -20.33 26.93
CA ALA A 705 -1.87 -21.37 27.51
C ALA A 705 -2.22 -22.78 27.00
N SER A 706 -3.45 -23.00 26.49
CA SER A 706 -3.90 -24.30 26.01
C SER A 706 -4.95 -24.20 24.91
N VAL A 707 -5.15 -25.31 24.18
CA VAL A 707 -6.16 -25.45 23.13
C VAL A 707 -7.58 -25.28 23.68
N GLU A 708 -7.83 -25.75 24.90
CA GLU A 708 -9.12 -25.62 25.58
C GLU A 708 -9.45 -24.15 25.86
N GLN A 709 -8.45 -23.34 26.23
CA GLN A 709 -8.65 -21.90 26.43
C GLN A 709 -8.98 -21.19 25.11
N LYS A 710 -8.31 -21.56 24.01
CA LYS A 710 -8.64 -21.06 22.67
C LYS A 710 -10.08 -21.39 22.30
N ARG A 711 -10.48 -22.67 22.43
CA ARG A 711 -11.85 -23.13 22.15
C ARG A 711 -12.88 -22.36 22.97
N ARG A 712 -12.64 -22.22 24.28
CA ARG A 712 -13.55 -21.47 25.18
C ARG A 712 -13.69 -20.00 24.78
N PHE A 713 -12.60 -19.34 24.38
CA PHE A 713 -12.66 -17.96 23.89
C PHE A 713 -13.57 -17.84 22.65
N ILE A 714 -13.40 -18.75 21.68
CA ILE A 714 -14.15 -18.78 20.43
C ILE A 714 -15.64 -19.06 20.68
N GLU A 715 -15.94 -20.06 21.51
CA GLU A 715 -17.32 -20.44 21.85
C GLU A 715 -18.05 -19.30 22.56
N LEU A 716 -17.38 -18.61 23.50
CA LEU A 716 -17.95 -17.44 24.18
C LEU A 716 -18.16 -16.26 23.22
N ALA A 717 -17.21 -16.02 22.30
CA ALA A 717 -17.32 -14.97 21.29
C ALA A 717 -18.55 -15.18 20.40
N ARG A 718 -18.75 -16.40 19.88
CA ARG A 718 -19.91 -16.76 19.05
C ARG A 718 -21.24 -16.75 19.81
N GLN A 719 -21.24 -17.02 21.11
CA GLN A 719 -22.45 -16.90 21.94
C GLN A 719 -22.87 -15.45 22.17
N GLN A 720 -21.90 -14.52 22.22
CA GLN A 720 -22.13 -13.12 22.56
C GLN A 720 -22.12 -12.18 21.34
N GLY A 721 -21.72 -12.68 20.17
CA GLY A 721 -21.69 -11.97 18.92
C GLY A 721 -20.91 -12.74 17.86
N GLU A 722 -19.82 -12.15 17.38
CA GLU A 722 -19.03 -12.66 16.25
C GLU A 722 -17.60 -13.00 16.68
N PHE A 723 -17.00 -13.96 15.96
CA PHE A 723 -15.61 -14.34 16.14
C PHE A 723 -14.86 -14.19 14.81
N TYR A 724 -13.66 -13.61 14.89
CA TYR A 724 -12.72 -13.56 13.79
C TYR A 724 -11.35 -14.10 14.23
N SER A 725 -10.70 -14.82 13.33
CA SER A 725 -9.27 -15.13 13.39
C SER A 725 -8.60 -14.43 12.21
N VAL A 726 -7.60 -13.60 12.48
CA VAL A 726 -6.90 -12.84 11.44
C VAL A 726 -5.40 -13.08 11.57
N LEU A 727 -4.79 -13.58 10.51
CA LEU A 727 -3.34 -13.63 10.39
C LEU A 727 -2.85 -12.25 9.96
N VAL A 728 -1.99 -11.65 10.77
CA VAL A 728 -1.39 -10.33 10.52
C VAL A 728 0.07 -10.57 10.14
N GLY A 729 0.39 -10.33 8.86
CA GLY A 729 1.77 -10.28 8.37
C GLY A 729 2.28 -8.86 8.31
N ILE A 730 3.57 -8.63 8.57
CA ILE A 730 4.22 -7.32 8.45
C ILE A 730 5.59 -7.43 7.78
N SER A 731 5.86 -6.56 6.82
CA SER A 731 7.13 -6.45 6.09
C SER A 731 7.61 -5.01 6.04
N ARG A 732 8.93 -4.83 6.01
CA ARG A 732 9.53 -3.50 5.82
C ARG A 732 9.53 -3.10 4.35
N THR A 733 9.15 -1.86 4.06
CA THR A 733 9.18 -1.32 2.69
C THR A 733 10.57 -0.81 2.32
N GLY A 734 10.85 -0.83 1.01
CA GLY A 734 11.98 -0.09 0.44
C GLY A 734 11.59 1.35 0.10
N ARG A 735 12.42 2.00 -0.72
CA ARG A 735 12.08 3.31 -1.29
C ARG A 735 10.88 3.18 -2.25
N PRO A 736 10.00 4.19 -2.33
CA PRO A 736 8.95 4.20 -3.34
C PRO A 736 9.56 4.13 -4.75
N ASP A 737 8.96 3.33 -5.63
CA ASP A 737 9.30 3.36 -7.05
C ASP A 737 8.56 4.51 -7.72
N THR A 738 9.16 5.70 -7.63
CA THR A 738 8.62 6.92 -8.23
C THR A 738 8.64 6.88 -9.75
N SER A 739 9.43 5.99 -10.38
CA SER A 739 9.51 5.88 -11.84
C SER A 739 8.21 5.37 -12.45
N PHE A 740 7.50 4.49 -11.75
CA PHE A 740 6.22 3.93 -12.20
C PHE A 740 5.09 4.97 -12.27
N ILE A 741 5.14 6.01 -11.44
CA ILE A 741 4.15 7.09 -11.36
C ILE A 741 4.69 8.44 -11.81
N ALA A 742 5.89 8.48 -12.41
CA ALA A 742 6.59 9.72 -12.76
C ALA A 742 5.77 10.55 -13.77
N GLY A 743 5.16 9.91 -14.77
CA GLY A 743 4.35 10.59 -15.77
C GLY A 743 3.15 11.33 -15.15
N GLU A 744 2.43 10.65 -14.25
CA GLU A 744 1.33 11.26 -13.50
C GLU A 744 1.82 12.36 -12.56
N LEU A 745 2.90 12.12 -11.81
CA LEU A 745 3.47 13.10 -10.89
C LEU A 745 3.93 14.38 -11.61
N ASP A 746 4.65 14.25 -12.73
CA ASP A 746 5.12 15.38 -13.54
C ASP A 746 3.95 16.19 -14.07
N TYR A 747 2.89 15.51 -14.51
CA TYR A 747 1.68 16.18 -14.97
C TYR A 747 0.95 16.90 -13.82
N ILE A 748 0.78 16.25 -12.67
CA ILE A 748 0.16 16.86 -11.49
C ILE A 748 0.98 18.08 -11.05
N ALA A 749 2.31 18.00 -11.07
CA ALA A 749 3.21 19.09 -10.67
C ALA A 749 3.02 20.35 -11.52
N LYS A 750 2.74 20.21 -12.83
CA LYS A 750 2.46 21.34 -13.74
C LYS A 750 1.26 22.19 -13.32
N PHE A 751 0.21 21.57 -12.76
CA PHE A 751 -1.04 22.26 -12.40
C PHE A 751 -1.26 22.41 -10.89
N ALA A 752 -0.60 21.59 -10.05
CA ALA A 752 -0.77 21.56 -8.61
C ALA A 752 0.48 21.03 -7.89
N ILE A 753 1.59 21.78 -7.94
CA ILE A 753 2.88 21.39 -7.33
C ILE A 753 2.77 21.00 -5.85
N HIS A 754 1.93 21.68 -5.06
CA HIS A 754 1.72 21.35 -3.64
C HIS A 754 1.08 19.95 -3.44
N LYS A 755 0.18 19.53 -4.35
CA LYS A 755 -0.43 18.19 -4.30
C LYS A 755 0.58 17.11 -4.69
N ALA A 756 1.41 17.37 -5.69
CA ALA A 756 2.49 16.46 -6.08
C ALA A 756 3.51 16.26 -4.95
N LYS A 757 4.00 17.36 -4.35
CA LYS A 757 4.94 17.28 -3.21
C LYS A 757 4.35 16.54 -2.02
N LYS A 758 3.09 16.80 -1.67
CA LYS A 758 2.41 16.11 -0.58
C LYS A 758 2.31 14.60 -0.85
N LEU A 759 1.97 14.21 -2.07
CA LEU A 759 1.91 12.79 -2.46
C LEU A 759 3.29 12.14 -2.37
N GLU A 760 4.33 12.81 -2.86
CA GLU A 760 5.70 12.33 -2.76
C GLU A 760 6.11 12.13 -1.29
N GLU A 761 5.92 13.13 -0.42
CA GLU A 761 6.16 13.03 1.02
C GLU A 761 5.39 11.89 1.67
N GLU A 762 4.11 11.71 1.30
CA GLU A 762 3.27 10.62 1.80
C GLU A 762 3.84 9.25 1.43
N LEU A 763 4.16 9.02 0.15
CA LEU A 763 4.72 7.75 -0.31
C LEU A 763 6.10 7.48 0.30
N TRP A 764 6.95 8.51 0.43
CA TRP A 764 8.25 8.39 1.11
C TRP A 764 8.12 8.08 2.61
N SER A 765 7.00 8.45 3.22
CA SER A 765 6.75 8.18 4.64
C SER A 765 6.32 6.74 4.94
N VAL A 766 6.00 5.92 3.93
CA VAL A 766 5.60 4.53 4.11
C VAL A 766 6.82 3.69 4.52
N VAL A 767 6.80 3.17 5.74
CA VAL A 767 7.92 2.40 6.34
C VAL A 767 7.62 0.91 6.46
N GLY A 768 6.36 0.51 6.36
CA GLY A 768 5.93 -0.87 6.48
C GLY A 768 4.65 -1.17 5.73
N VAL A 769 4.55 -2.39 5.22
CA VAL A 769 3.35 -2.97 4.61
C VAL A 769 2.99 -4.20 5.40
N GLY A 770 1.81 -4.16 6.00
CA GLY A 770 1.15 -5.32 6.57
C GLY A 770 0.15 -5.94 5.61
N GLU A 771 -0.25 -7.16 5.91
CA GLU A 771 -1.26 -7.92 5.19
C GLU A 771 -2.18 -8.61 6.21
N LEU A 772 -3.49 -8.44 6.06
CA LEU A 772 -4.49 -9.10 6.88
C LEU A 772 -5.14 -10.22 6.06
N THR A 773 -5.03 -11.44 6.58
CA THR A 773 -5.61 -12.63 5.99
C THR A 773 -6.62 -13.22 6.96
N ASP A 774 -7.87 -13.36 6.52
CA ASP A 774 -8.90 -14.02 7.31
C ASP A 774 -8.65 -15.54 7.39
N THR A 775 -8.40 -16.00 8.62
CA THR A 775 -8.13 -17.40 8.96
C THR A 775 -9.25 -18.00 9.81
N THR A 776 -10.40 -17.34 9.95
CA THR A 776 -11.51 -17.75 10.82
C THR A 776 -11.93 -19.20 10.56
N GLU A 777 -12.23 -19.55 9.31
CA GLU A 777 -12.58 -20.93 8.93
C GLU A 777 -11.46 -21.93 9.19
N ALA A 778 -10.19 -21.54 8.97
CA ALA A 778 -9.04 -22.41 9.23
C ALA A 778 -8.86 -22.69 10.72
N THR A 779 -9.01 -21.67 11.56
CA THR A 779 -8.95 -21.78 13.01
C THR A 779 -10.10 -22.63 13.55
N LEU A 780 -11.33 -22.42 13.07
CA LEU A 780 -12.49 -23.23 13.47
C LEU A 780 -12.28 -24.71 13.08
N PHE A 781 -11.83 -24.98 11.86
CA PHE A 781 -11.59 -26.34 11.39
C PHE A 781 -10.45 -27.04 12.13
N ARG A 782 -9.31 -26.35 12.31
CA ARG A 782 -8.15 -26.84 13.08
C ARG A 782 -8.54 -27.22 14.50
N LEU A 783 -9.36 -26.41 15.15
CA LEU A 783 -9.79 -26.63 16.52
C LEU A 783 -10.99 -27.57 16.65
N GLY A 784 -11.57 -28.06 15.56
CA GLY A 784 -12.75 -28.94 15.60
C GLY A 784 -13.99 -28.24 16.15
N ILE A 785 -14.20 -26.98 15.76
CA ILE A 785 -15.40 -26.19 16.06
C ILE A 785 -16.21 -26.11 14.76
N PRO A 786 -17.50 -26.50 14.75
CA PRO A 786 -18.30 -26.48 13.52
C PRO A 786 -18.47 -25.05 12.99
N ALA A 787 -18.44 -24.88 11.66
CA ALA A 787 -18.81 -23.62 11.01
C ALA A 787 -20.26 -23.24 11.36
N LEU A 788 -20.61 -21.94 11.33
CA LEU A 788 -21.97 -21.46 11.59
C LEU A 788 -22.94 -21.80 10.47
#